data_AF-A0A8R1TS16-F1
#
_entry.id   AF-A0A8R1TS16-F1
#
_cell.length_a   1.000
_cell.length_b   1.000
_cell.length_c   1.000
_cell.angle_alpha   90.00
_cell.angle_beta   90.00
_cell.angle_gamma   90.00
#
_symmetry.space_group_name_H-M   'P 1'
#
loop_
_entity.id
_entity.type
_entity.pdbx_description
1 polymer ?
#
loop_
_entity_poly.entity_id
_entity_poly.type
_entity_poly.pdbx_seq_one_letter_code
_entity_poly.pdbx_strand_id
1 'polypeptide(L)'
;LANRNKFLNSEVIRLLKRCAAQQNQTFRLKQLNENLIENLNNFKREYVFLLQGCIKIPLDEQQSVDVLQVKLLGGHIHKRRVVSLLNEARAIDPTLPTFESLTLFGNYVDIFGFQRSFDDEELALHYICTQLYELYLECTPAQLQHRIAWKRYLHDCNHQFSNRREVRTLIRTGVPGNLRPIIWKLLIHQQVLDIKKKFGKYYFRDLCNIRGSLDETEYRDNHQKQITLDLLRTLPGNIHFMSPTCKGIQQLEQVLRAFCLHNPIIGYCQGMNFIAGTAMLFLGVEDTFWFLVAVTEKYFDKSYFDYALTGAQADQEVLKELVARRLPRLAAHLDHCGIDLATVTLNWFLALFYDAVPFQTMIRIWDCFLSDGTKILFRFALAILSIHEKEVLQRNDTISVIKILKASVRLTYDYEGLFNLAFDDMHPFPSRSEIEHKQKWYLNLLRERLNRKEQLRKVFTSITMERSRFPTIEVVTFSVDQEGIGYICAGHQTKGIIVRFSLTNKISTMDKLDIEFDCKIFSMTLRKGEIAYISLLSGSIVALQIKDMKSEVLWELKIPDIALKLLYNDKLLYAALANGVLTVFENVNEVVPNVIEMLNLPISTAPIMEMNVIDDTLWLATACKVTIISMKSLTTLRKFYVASSISGHGSAMFEKIRSMCPSSYGVWITTAHSQVLQLWKDHECILILDLGKEQYNNAPQRPTEITSVMCVREQLWIGTVDGYLLIYHIIPEQYQQTTNTTDFTDSSKFAGNIYSLSFKKILKKNI
;
A
#
# COMPACT_ATOMS: atom_id res chain seq x y z
N LEU A 1 -13.06 -78.84 -59.28
CA LEU A 1 -12.33 -78.37 -58.06
C LEU A 1 -11.45 -77.16 -58.33
N ALA A 2 -10.52 -77.19 -59.30
CA ALA A 2 -9.60 -76.08 -59.59
C ALA A 2 -10.29 -74.72 -59.86
N ASN A 3 -11.35 -74.67 -60.69
CA ASN A 3 -12.08 -73.43 -60.95
C ASN A 3 -12.78 -72.85 -59.71
N ARG A 4 -13.28 -73.72 -58.82
CA ARG A 4 -13.93 -73.31 -57.56
C ARG A 4 -12.92 -72.70 -56.57
N ASN A 5 -11.70 -73.26 -56.49
CA ASN A 5 -10.61 -72.70 -55.70
C ASN A 5 -10.12 -71.35 -56.25
N LYS A 6 -10.03 -71.20 -57.58
CA LYS A 6 -9.64 -69.92 -58.20
C LYS A 6 -10.66 -68.81 -57.90
N PHE A 7 -11.96 -69.13 -57.97
CA PHE A 7 -13.03 -68.20 -57.60
C PHE A 7 -12.96 -67.80 -56.13
N LEU A 8 -12.87 -68.77 -55.20
CA LEU A 8 -12.76 -68.49 -53.76
C LEU A 8 -11.53 -67.61 -53.44
N ASN A 9 -10.37 -67.93 -54.00
CA ASN A 9 -9.15 -67.13 -53.78
C ASN A 9 -9.33 -65.70 -54.30
N SER A 10 -9.96 -65.52 -55.46
CA SER A 10 -10.23 -64.18 -56.00
C SER A 10 -11.18 -63.38 -55.12
N GLU A 11 -12.19 -64.02 -54.54
CA GLU A 11 -13.16 -63.36 -53.66
C GLU A 11 -12.55 -63.04 -52.28
N VAL A 12 -11.72 -63.92 -51.73
CA VAL A 12 -10.93 -63.66 -50.51
C VAL A 12 -10.00 -62.46 -50.72
N ILE A 13 -9.28 -62.38 -51.85
CA ILE A 13 -8.43 -61.22 -52.16
C ILE A 13 -9.26 -59.94 -52.27
N ARG A 14 -10.46 -60.01 -52.86
CA ARG A 14 -11.36 -58.85 -52.99
C ARG A 14 -11.89 -58.38 -51.62
N LEU A 15 -12.22 -59.32 -50.74
CA LEU A 15 -12.64 -59.04 -49.36
C LEU A 15 -11.49 -58.45 -48.54
N LEU A 16 -10.27 -59.00 -48.64
CA LEU A 16 -9.09 -58.44 -47.96
C LEU A 16 -8.79 -57.00 -48.41
N LYS A 17 -8.90 -56.71 -49.72
CA LYS A 17 -8.76 -55.34 -50.24
C LYS A 17 -9.83 -54.40 -49.69
N ARG A 18 -11.10 -54.86 -49.58
CA ARG A 18 -12.18 -54.08 -48.95
C ARG A 18 -11.94 -53.85 -47.47
N CYS A 19 -11.53 -54.87 -46.72
CA CYS A 19 -11.19 -54.73 -45.30
C CYS A 19 -10.03 -53.75 -45.08
N ALA A 20 -8.96 -53.83 -45.88
CA ALA A 20 -7.84 -52.90 -45.81
C ALA A 20 -8.26 -51.45 -46.16
N ALA A 21 -9.12 -51.27 -47.17
CA ALA A 21 -9.68 -49.96 -47.51
C ALA A 21 -10.56 -49.38 -46.38
N GLN A 22 -11.40 -50.22 -45.76
CA GLN A 22 -12.24 -49.82 -44.64
C GLN A 22 -11.43 -49.50 -43.38
N GLN A 23 -10.37 -50.26 -43.09
CA GLN A 23 -9.43 -49.96 -42.02
C GLN A 23 -8.72 -48.62 -42.26
N ASN A 24 -8.23 -48.37 -43.47
CA ASN A 24 -7.61 -47.08 -43.84
C ASN A 24 -8.60 -45.91 -43.73
N GLN A 25 -9.86 -46.09 -44.15
CA GLN A 25 -10.90 -45.08 -43.99
C GLN A 25 -11.20 -44.81 -42.53
N THR A 26 -11.31 -45.86 -41.71
CA THR A 26 -11.55 -45.75 -40.26
C THR A 26 -10.38 -45.03 -39.58
N PHE A 27 -9.14 -45.34 -39.96
CA PHE A 27 -7.94 -44.66 -39.46
C PHE A 27 -7.94 -43.16 -39.81
N ARG A 28 -8.25 -42.81 -41.08
CA ARG A 28 -8.37 -41.41 -41.50
C ARG A 28 -9.48 -40.66 -40.76
N LEU A 29 -10.63 -41.30 -40.55
CA LEU A 29 -11.74 -40.70 -39.79
C LEU A 29 -11.36 -40.48 -38.33
N LYS A 30 -10.63 -41.40 -37.70
CA LYS A 30 -10.11 -41.22 -36.33
C LYS A 30 -9.15 -40.03 -36.25
N GLN A 31 -8.18 -39.94 -37.15
CA GLN A 31 -7.23 -38.83 -37.20
C GLN A 31 -7.93 -37.48 -37.45
N LEU A 32 -8.93 -37.46 -38.35
CA LEU A 32 -9.74 -36.27 -38.58
C LEU A 32 -10.53 -35.87 -37.33
N ASN A 33 -11.11 -36.84 -36.61
CA ASN A 33 -11.86 -36.58 -35.39
C ASN A 33 -10.97 -36.04 -34.27
N GLU A 34 -9.76 -36.59 -34.09
CA GLU A 34 -8.76 -36.06 -33.14
C GLU A 34 -8.38 -34.61 -33.45
N ASN A 35 -8.08 -34.30 -34.72
CA ASN A 35 -7.78 -32.93 -35.14
C ASN A 35 -8.98 -31.98 -34.95
N LEU A 36 -10.21 -32.45 -35.18
CA LEU A 36 -11.42 -31.66 -34.95
C LEU A 36 -11.66 -31.38 -33.46
N ILE A 37 -11.42 -32.37 -32.58
CA ILE A 37 -11.52 -32.20 -31.13
C ILE A 37 -10.47 -31.19 -30.64
N GLU A 38 -9.23 -31.27 -31.14
CA GLU A 38 -8.18 -30.30 -30.82
C GLU A 38 -8.58 -28.87 -31.25
N ASN A 39 -9.03 -28.72 -32.50
CA ASN A 39 -9.48 -27.42 -33.00
C ASN A 39 -10.67 -26.88 -32.19
N LEU A 40 -11.61 -27.75 -31.81
CA LEU A 40 -12.75 -27.37 -30.98
C LEU A 40 -12.30 -26.87 -29.60
N ASN A 41 -11.37 -27.56 -28.94
CA ASN A 41 -10.82 -27.13 -27.66
C ASN A 41 -10.06 -25.80 -27.78
N ASN A 42 -9.30 -25.61 -28.86
CA ASN A 42 -8.65 -24.35 -29.15
C ASN A 42 -9.69 -23.22 -29.34
N PHE A 43 -10.74 -23.43 -30.13
CA PHE A 43 -11.79 -22.42 -30.29
C PHE A 43 -12.53 -22.11 -28.99
N LYS A 44 -12.79 -23.11 -28.14
CA LYS A 44 -13.37 -22.91 -26.81
C LYS A 44 -12.45 -22.08 -25.91
N ARG A 45 -11.14 -22.36 -25.93
CA ARG A 45 -10.13 -21.59 -25.22
C ARG A 45 -10.11 -20.13 -25.67
N GLU A 46 -10.01 -19.88 -26.97
CA GLU A 46 -9.98 -18.53 -27.54
C GLU A 46 -11.28 -17.75 -27.26
N TYR A 47 -12.44 -18.43 -27.30
CA TYR A 47 -13.72 -17.83 -26.96
C TYR A 47 -13.78 -17.38 -25.49
N VAL A 48 -13.34 -18.24 -24.58
CA VAL A 48 -13.28 -17.93 -23.15
C VAL A 48 -12.28 -16.81 -22.88
N PHE A 49 -11.12 -16.83 -23.52
CA PHE A 49 -10.11 -15.77 -23.44
C PHE A 49 -10.65 -14.41 -23.93
N LEU A 50 -11.35 -14.39 -25.06
CA LEU A 50 -11.98 -13.17 -25.59
C LEU A 50 -13.03 -12.60 -24.61
N LEU A 51 -13.79 -13.47 -23.94
CA LEU A 51 -14.75 -13.04 -22.91
C LEU A 51 -14.05 -12.39 -21.71
N GLN A 52 -12.92 -12.93 -21.27
CA GLN A 52 -12.11 -12.30 -20.22
C GLN A 52 -11.64 -10.90 -20.64
N GLY A 53 -11.22 -10.73 -21.91
CA GLY A 53 -10.81 -9.43 -22.45
C GLY A 53 -11.96 -8.42 -22.64
N CYS A 54 -13.22 -8.87 -22.61
CA CYS A 54 -14.40 -8.00 -22.74
C CYS A 54 -14.79 -7.34 -21.41
N ILE A 55 -14.12 -7.69 -20.32
CA ILE A 55 -14.37 -7.15 -18.99
C ILE A 55 -13.87 -5.73 -18.89
N LYS A 56 -14.78 -4.83 -18.51
CA LYS A 56 -14.46 -3.44 -18.22
C LYS A 56 -14.86 -3.11 -16.80
N ILE A 57 -13.96 -2.43 -16.10
CA ILE A 57 -14.29 -1.74 -14.85
C ILE A 57 -15.23 -0.58 -15.21
N PRO A 58 -16.51 -0.54 -14.76
CA PRO A 58 -17.33 0.63 -14.93
C PRO A 58 -16.85 1.70 -13.95
N LEU A 59 -16.69 2.91 -14.48
CA LEU A 59 -16.03 4.04 -13.84
C LEU A 59 -17.08 5.07 -13.44
N ASP A 60 -17.92 4.79 -12.43
CA ASP A 60 -18.76 5.83 -11.82
C ASP A 60 -17.99 6.51 -10.69
N GLU A 61 -17.72 7.80 -10.83
CA GLU A 61 -16.93 8.63 -9.88
C GLU A 61 -17.58 8.76 -8.49
N GLN A 62 -18.87 8.47 -8.37
CA GLN A 62 -19.67 8.76 -7.17
C GLN A 62 -19.83 7.56 -6.21
N GLN A 63 -19.32 6.38 -6.55
CA GLN A 63 -19.45 5.21 -5.66
C GLN A 63 -18.17 4.99 -4.86
N SER A 64 -18.27 5.24 -3.56
CA SER A 64 -17.24 4.94 -2.57
C SER A 64 -17.21 3.45 -2.25
N VAL A 65 -16.81 2.57 -3.17
CA VAL A 65 -16.43 1.20 -2.78
C VAL A 65 -15.44 0.61 -3.79
N ASP A 66 -14.38 -0.01 -3.28
CA ASP A 66 -13.43 -0.89 -3.97
C ASP A 66 -14.05 -2.13 -4.63
N VAL A 67 -15.38 -2.14 -4.88
CA VAL A 67 -15.99 -3.19 -5.69
C VAL A 67 -15.65 -2.89 -7.14
N LEU A 68 -14.68 -3.65 -7.66
CA LEU A 68 -14.52 -3.90 -9.09
C LEU A 68 -15.86 -4.43 -9.62
N GLN A 69 -16.76 -3.53 -10.02
CA GLN A 69 -17.83 -3.91 -10.92
C GLN A 69 -17.17 -4.26 -12.25
N VAL A 70 -17.70 -5.24 -12.97
CA VAL A 70 -17.06 -5.77 -14.17
C VAL A 70 -18.15 -6.00 -15.19
N LYS A 71 -18.37 -5.08 -16.12
CA LYS A 71 -19.43 -5.25 -17.13
C LYS A 71 -18.99 -6.19 -18.25
N LEU A 72 -19.70 -7.31 -18.42
CA LEU A 72 -19.54 -8.18 -19.58
C LEU A 72 -20.38 -7.68 -20.75
N LEU A 73 -19.73 -7.24 -21.82
CA LEU A 73 -20.42 -6.86 -23.06
C LEU A 73 -21.07 -8.09 -23.72
N GLY A 74 -22.40 -8.05 -23.90
CA GLY A 74 -23.20 -9.09 -24.57
C GLY A 74 -24.22 -9.84 -23.67
N GLY A 75 -24.36 -9.45 -22.41
CA GLY A 75 -25.50 -9.79 -21.55
C GLY A 75 -25.73 -11.30 -21.31
N HIS A 76 -27.00 -11.69 -21.12
CA HIS A 76 -27.38 -13.06 -20.74
C HIS A 76 -26.99 -14.16 -21.75
N ILE A 77 -26.67 -13.81 -23.00
CA ILE A 77 -26.30 -14.79 -24.05
C ILE A 77 -24.97 -15.48 -23.68
N HIS A 78 -23.95 -14.70 -23.34
CA HIS A 78 -22.64 -15.24 -22.98
C HIS A 78 -22.69 -15.97 -21.63
N LYS A 79 -23.49 -15.48 -20.67
CA LYS A 79 -23.77 -16.18 -19.40
C LYS A 79 -24.25 -17.61 -19.66
N ARG A 80 -25.30 -17.79 -20.48
CA ARG A 80 -25.84 -19.12 -20.80
C ARG A 80 -24.81 -20.03 -21.47
N ARG A 81 -23.99 -19.49 -22.38
CA ARG A 81 -22.94 -20.26 -23.07
C ARG A 81 -21.82 -20.68 -22.12
N VAL A 82 -21.34 -19.78 -21.26
CA VAL A 82 -20.28 -20.09 -20.27
C VAL A 82 -20.76 -21.15 -19.28
N VAL A 83 -22.00 -21.05 -18.79
CA VAL A 83 -22.59 -22.07 -17.91
C VAL A 83 -22.74 -23.42 -18.64
N SER A 84 -23.12 -23.42 -19.91
CA SER A 84 -23.16 -24.65 -20.72
C SER A 84 -21.78 -25.28 -20.89
N LEU A 85 -20.75 -24.47 -21.16
CA LEU A 85 -19.36 -24.92 -21.27
C LEU A 85 -18.84 -25.46 -19.93
N LEU A 86 -19.21 -24.81 -18.81
CA LEU A 86 -18.89 -25.28 -17.46
C LEU A 86 -19.52 -26.65 -17.20
N ASN A 87 -20.79 -26.86 -17.54
CA ASN A 87 -21.45 -28.16 -17.34
C ASN A 87 -20.82 -29.27 -18.18
N GLU A 88 -20.41 -28.97 -19.42
CA GLU A 88 -19.65 -29.90 -20.26
C GLU A 88 -18.27 -30.20 -19.66
N ALA A 89 -17.54 -29.16 -19.25
CA ALA A 89 -16.23 -29.28 -18.63
C ALA A 89 -16.28 -30.09 -17.32
N ARG A 90 -17.34 -29.93 -16.52
CA ARG A 90 -17.57 -30.70 -15.29
C ARG A 90 -17.76 -32.20 -15.52
N ALA A 91 -18.22 -32.60 -16.71
CA ALA A 91 -18.28 -34.02 -17.08
C ALA A 91 -16.88 -34.63 -17.27
N ILE A 92 -15.89 -33.78 -17.59
CA ILE A 92 -14.47 -34.16 -17.71
C ILE A 92 -13.77 -34.04 -16.36
N ASP A 93 -13.95 -32.91 -15.68
CA ASP A 93 -13.37 -32.62 -14.37
C ASP A 93 -14.47 -32.20 -13.35
N PRO A 94 -14.92 -33.12 -12.49
CA PRO A 94 -15.95 -32.83 -11.50
C PRO A 94 -15.50 -31.88 -10.39
N THR A 95 -14.21 -31.55 -10.30
CA THR A 95 -13.65 -30.64 -9.27
C THR A 95 -13.84 -29.16 -9.59
N LEU A 96 -14.28 -28.83 -10.80
CA LEU A 96 -14.66 -27.46 -11.17
C LEU A 96 -15.82 -26.94 -10.31
N PRO A 97 -16.06 -25.63 -10.22
CA PRO A 97 -17.19 -25.05 -9.50
C PRO A 97 -18.53 -25.25 -10.24
N THR A 98 -19.66 -25.09 -9.55
CA THR A 98 -20.94 -24.77 -10.19
C THR A 98 -21.19 -23.27 -10.10
N PHE A 99 -22.03 -22.72 -11.00
CA PHE A 99 -22.37 -21.30 -10.94
C PHE A 99 -22.99 -20.93 -9.59
N GLU A 100 -23.86 -21.78 -9.05
CA GLU A 100 -24.52 -21.59 -7.75
C GLU A 100 -23.54 -21.70 -6.57
N SER A 101 -22.51 -22.57 -6.68
CA SER A 101 -21.50 -22.71 -5.62
C SER A 101 -20.67 -21.44 -5.42
N LEU A 102 -20.53 -20.62 -6.47
CA LEU A 102 -19.77 -19.38 -6.46
C LEU A 102 -20.62 -18.15 -6.03
N THR A 103 -21.90 -18.13 -6.36
CA THR A 103 -22.78 -16.96 -6.13
C THR A 103 -23.71 -17.12 -4.92
N LEU A 104 -24.30 -18.30 -4.72
CA LEU A 104 -25.34 -18.53 -3.70
C LEU A 104 -24.77 -19.12 -2.42
N PHE A 105 -23.86 -20.09 -2.53
CA PHE A 105 -23.37 -20.84 -1.37
C PHE A 105 -22.00 -20.40 -0.90
N GLY A 106 -21.16 -19.86 -1.79
CA GLY A 106 -19.77 -19.49 -1.46
C GLY A 106 -18.91 -20.64 -0.92
N ASN A 107 -19.29 -21.89 -1.15
CA ASN A 107 -18.68 -23.09 -0.54
C ASN A 107 -17.61 -23.73 -1.42
N TYR A 108 -17.35 -23.17 -2.60
CA TYR A 108 -16.34 -23.70 -3.50
C TYR A 108 -14.93 -23.38 -2.99
N VAL A 109 -14.09 -24.42 -2.89
CA VAL A 109 -12.68 -24.29 -2.52
C VAL A 109 -11.83 -24.71 -3.72
N ASP A 110 -10.96 -23.81 -4.16
CA ASP A 110 -10.07 -24.07 -5.29
C ASP A 110 -8.89 -25.02 -4.93
N ILE A 111 -8.11 -25.39 -5.95
CA ILE A 111 -6.97 -26.31 -5.79
C ILE A 111 -5.87 -25.81 -4.84
N PHE A 112 -5.85 -24.52 -4.51
CA PHE A 112 -4.90 -23.92 -3.58
C PHE A 112 -5.49 -23.73 -2.17
N GLY A 113 -6.75 -24.11 -1.98
CA GLY A 113 -7.45 -24.02 -0.70
C GLY A 113 -8.18 -22.69 -0.49
N PHE A 114 -8.35 -21.83 -1.50
CA PHE A 114 -9.14 -20.61 -1.34
C PHE A 114 -10.63 -20.87 -1.53
N GLN A 115 -11.41 -20.46 -0.55
CA GLN A 115 -12.85 -20.34 -0.64
C GLN A 115 -13.21 -19.17 -1.54
N ARG A 116 -13.94 -19.44 -2.63
CA ARG A 116 -14.35 -18.44 -3.62
C ARG A 116 -15.84 -18.15 -3.47
N SER A 117 -16.15 -16.89 -3.19
CA SER A 117 -17.50 -16.36 -3.17
C SER A 117 -17.48 -15.02 -3.91
N PHE A 118 -18.46 -14.80 -4.79
CA PHE A 118 -18.59 -13.59 -5.57
C PHE A 118 -20.01 -13.04 -5.43
N ASP A 119 -20.12 -11.80 -4.95
CA ASP A 119 -21.41 -11.10 -4.89
C ASP A 119 -21.88 -10.67 -6.28
N ASP A 120 -20.93 -10.33 -7.16
CA ASP A 120 -21.17 -9.98 -8.56
C ASP A 120 -21.16 -11.23 -9.45
N GLU A 121 -22.27 -11.47 -10.15
CA GLU A 121 -22.38 -12.54 -11.14
C GLU A 121 -21.34 -12.42 -12.27
N GLU A 122 -20.95 -11.20 -12.66
CA GLU A 122 -20.00 -10.97 -13.76
C GLU A 122 -18.57 -11.38 -13.35
N LEU A 123 -18.17 -11.12 -12.10
CA LEU A 123 -16.92 -11.62 -11.53
C LEU A 123 -16.92 -13.15 -11.39
N ALA A 124 -18.07 -13.75 -11.00
CA ALA A 124 -18.21 -15.20 -10.97
C ALA A 124 -18.03 -15.81 -12.36
N LEU A 125 -18.65 -15.22 -13.39
CA LEU A 125 -18.50 -15.65 -14.79
C LEU A 125 -17.07 -15.50 -15.27
N HIS A 126 -16.40 -14.40 -14.91
CA HIS A 126 -14.99 -14.21 -15.22
C HIS A 126 -14.11 -15.29 -14.59
N TYR A 127 -14.31 -15.59 -13.30
CA TYR A 127 -13.59 -16.65 -12.61
C TYR A 127 -13.79 -18.02 -13.29
N ILE A 128 -15.03 -18.33 -13.67
CA ILE A 128 -15.34 -19.55 -14.44
C ILE A 128 -14.59 -19.56 -15.76
N CYS A 129 -14.51 -18.43 -16.46
CA CYS A 129 -13.73 -18.31 -17.69
C CYS A 129 -12.25 -18.63 -17.45
N THR A 130 -11.65 -18.15 -16.36
CA THR A 130 -10.26 -18.48 -16.01
C THR A 130 -10.06 -19.97 -15.78
N GLN A 131 -10.98 -20.63 -15.07
CA GLN A 131 -10.91 -22.08 -14.83
C GLN A 131 -11.07 -22.88 -16.14
N LEU A 132 -12.00 -22.47 -17.01
CA LEU A 132 -12.21 -23.10 -18.31
C LEU A 132 -11.00 -22.90 -19.24
N TYR A 133 -10.39 -21.70 -19.22
CA TYR A 133 -9.18 -21.41 -19.98
C TYR A 133 -8.04 -22.37 -19.59
N GLU A 134 -7.82 -22.53 -18.29
CA GLU A 134 -6.81 -23.46 -17.75
C GLU A 134 -7.10 -24.91 -18.16
N LEU A 135 -8.34 -25.38 -18.00
CA LEU A 135 -8.72 -26.73 -18.41
C LEU A 135 -8.48 -26.98 -19.91
N TYR A 136 -8.93 -26.06 -20.77
CA TYR A 136 -8.75 -26.22 -22.21
C TYR A 136 -7.28 -26.14 -22.61
N LEU A 137 -6.48 -25.30 -21.94
CA LEU A 137 -5.04 -25.29 -22.12
C LEU A 137 -4.41 -26.63 -21.76
N GLU A 138 -4.84 -27.28 -20.67
CA GLU A 138 -4.38 -28.62 -20.29
C GLU A 138 -4.71 -29.71 -21.31
N CYS A 139 -5.82 -29.56 -22.05
CA CYS A 139 -6.20 -30.48 -23.11
C CYS A 139 -5.38 -30.31 -24.41
N THR A 140 -4.56 -29.27 -24.53
CA THR A 140 -3.78 -29.03 -25.76
C THR A 140 -2.58 -29.98 -25.89
N PRO A 141 -2.24 -30.43 -27.12
CA PRO A 141 -1.05 -31.25 -27.33
C PRO A 141 0.26 -30.54 -26.94
N ALA A 142 0.31 -29.21 -27.12
CA ALA A 142 1.46 -28.40 -26.73
C ALA A 142 1.72 -28.48 -25.20
N GLN A 143 0.67 -28.40 -24.38
CA GLN A 143 0.80 -28.50 -22.94
C GLN A 143 1.13 -29.92 -22.48
N LEU A 144 0.63 -30.95 -23.17
CA LEU A 144 1.04 -32.33 -22.93
C LEU A 144 2.53 -32.54 -23.24
N GLN A 145 3.02 -32.02 -24.37
CA GLN A 145 4.44 -32.05 -24.72
C GLN A 145 5.29 -31.30 -23.69
N HIS A 146 4.80 -30.15 -23.20
CA HIS A 146 5.46 -29.38 -22.14
C HIS A 146 5.61 -30.18 -20.83
N ARG A 147 4.54 -30.87 -20.40
CA ARG A 147 4.59 -31.78 -19.23
C ARG A 147 5.57 -32.92 -19.44
N ILE A 148 5.64 -33.49 -20.64
CA ILE A 148 6.60 -34.54 -20.99
C ILE A 148 8.02 -34.00 -20.95
N ALA A 149 8.26 -32.80 -21.47
CA ALA A 149 9.57 -32.14 -21.45
C ALA A 149 10.06 -31.92 -20.01
N TRP A 150 9.19 -31.44 -19.11
CA TRP A 150 9.50 -31.31 -17.68
C TRP A 150 9.85 -32.65 -17.02
N LYS A 151 9.06 -33.70 -17.29
CA LYS A 151 9.32 -35.04 -16.74
C LYS A 151 10.64 -35.61 -17.25
N ARG A 152 10.94 -35.45 -18.54
CA ARG A 152 12.23 -35.86 -19.14
C ARG A 152 13.38 -35.10 -18.50
N TYR A 153 13.28 -33.77 -18.40
CA TYR A 153 14.32 -32.94 -17.79
C TYR A 153 14.63 -33.34 -16.34
N LEU A 154 13.59 -33.55 -15.52
CA LEU A 154 13.75 -33.97 -14.11
C LEU A 154 14.37 -35.37 -13.98
N HIS A 155 14.00 -36.29 -14.86
CA HIS A 155 14.58 -37.63 -14.93
C HIS A 155 16.06 -37.58 -15.32
N ASP A 156 16.38 -36.86 -16.40
CA ASP A 156 17.74 -36.82 -16.97
C ASP A 156 18.73 -36.12 -16.05
N CYS A 157 18.28 -35.11 -15.30
CA CYS A 157 19.15 -34.36 -14.39
C CYS A 157 19.14 -34.89 -12.94
N ASN A 158 18.47 -36.02 -12.66
CA ASN A 158 18.30 -36.60 -11.32
C ASN A 158 17.91 -35.56 -10.25
N HIS A 159 16.94 -34.69 -10.57
CA HIS A 159 16.49 -33.59 -9.70
C HIS A 159 17.58 -32.58 -9.30
N GLN A 160 18.65 -32.42 -10.08
CA GLN A 160 19.66 -31.37 -9.90
C GLN A 160 19.66 -30.45 -11.12
N PHE A 161 19.74 -29.12 -10.94
CA PHE A 161 19.78 -28.20 -12.07
C PHE A 161 21.18 -28.13 -12.70
N SER A 162 21.48 -29.02 -13.64
CA SER A 162 22.77 -29.03 -14.37
C SER A 162 22.81 -28.00 -15.50
N ASN A 163 21.75 -27.87 -16.30
CA ASN A 163 21.72 -26.97 -17.46
C ASN A 163 20.90 -25.69 -17.19
N ARG A 164 21.57 -24.63 -16.73
CA ARG A 164 20.90 -23.36 -16.37
C ARG A 164 20.11 -22.72 -17.52
N ARG A 165 20.50 -22.90 -18.78
CA ARG A 165 19.81 -22.28 -19.94
C ARG A 165 18.48 -22.98 -20.21
N GLU A 166 18.50 -24.31 -20.26
CA GLU A 166 17.32 -25.12 -20.51
C GLU A 166 16.28 -24.98 -19.39
N VAL A 167 16.73 -25.01 -18.13
CA VAL A 167 15.86 -24.76 -16.96
C VAL A 167 15.15 -23.42 -17.06
N ARG A 168 15.88 -22.36 -17.43
CA ARG A 168 15.29 -21.02 -17.58
C ARG A 168 14.22 -20.99 -18.66
N THR A 169 14.47 -21.63 -19.79
CA THR A 169 13.48 -21.72 -20.88
C THR A 169 12.23 -22.47 -20.39
N LEU A 170 12.40 -23.63 -19.75
CA LEU A 170 11.29 -24.42 -19.21
C LEU A 170 10.48 -23.66 -18.15
N ILE A 171 11.16 -22.93 -17.24
CA ILE A 171 10.52 -22.12 -16.21
C ILE A 171 9.71 -20.97 -16.82
N ARG A 172 10.24 -20.29 -17.84
CA ARG A 172 9.53 -19.19 -18.52
C ARG A 172 8.28 -19.66 -19.23
N THR A 173 8.31 -20.85 -19.83
CA THR A 173 7.12 -21.51 -20.39
C THR A 173 6.12 -22.00 -19.31
N GLY A 174 6.51 -21.96 -18.03
CA GLY A 174 5.65 -22.21 -16.88
C GLY A 174 5.91 -23.55 -16.20
N VAL A 175 5.83 -23.57 -14.87
CA VAL A 175 5.98 -24.78 -14.06
C VAL A 175 4.60 -25.45 -13.88
N PRO A 176 4.44 -26.74 -14.22
CA PRO A 176 3.21 -27.48 -13.95
C PRO A 176 2.89 -27.49 -12.45
N GLY A 177 1.61 -27.35 -12.08
CA GLY A 177 1.18 -27.21 -10.68
C GLY A 177 1.68 -28.33 -9.75
N ASN A 178 1.62 -29.58 -10.22
CA ASN A 178 2.08 -30.75 -9.48
C ASN A 178 3.61 -30.83 -9.31
N LEU A 179 4.38 -30.13 -10.15
CA LEU A 179 5.85 -30.09 -10.08
C LEU A 179 6.36 -28.88 -9.29
N ARG A 180 5.53 -27.85 -9.10
CA ARG A 180 5.90 -26.60 -8.42
C ARG A 180 6.52 -26.84 -7.02
N PRO A 181 5.97 -27.68 -6.13
CA PRO A 181 6.60 -28.00 -4.84
C PRO A 181 8.05 -28.51 -4.98
N ILE A 182 8.30 -29.37 -5.98
CA ILE A 182 9.61 -29.97 -6.22
C ILE A 182 10.57 -28.93 -6.77
N ILE A 183 10.15 -28.20 -7.81
CA ILE A 183 10.98 -27.20 -8.50
C ILE A 183 11.35 -26.05 -7.57
N TRP A 184 10.39 -25.48 -6.84
CA TRP A 184 10.65 -24.40 -5.90
C TRP A 184 11.62 -24.83 -4.81
N LYS A 185 11.39 -26.01 -4.22
CA LYS A 185 12.30 -26.58 -3.22
C LYS A 185 13.73 -26.68 -3.74
N LEU A 186 13.93 -27.20 -4.96
CA LEU A 186 15.25 -27.31 -5.59
C LEU A 186 15.91 -25.94 -5.79
N LEU A 187 15.16 -24.96 -6.31
CA LEU A 187 15.67 -23.60 -6.57
C LEU A 187 16.09 -22.92 -5.26
N ILE A 188 15.29 -23.02 -4.22
CA ILE A 188 15.55 -22.41 -2.91
C ILE A 188 16.74 -23.09 -2.24
N HIS A 189 16.77 -24.43 -2.21
CA HIS A 189 17.86 -25.18 -1.57
C HIS A 189 19.19 -24.93 -2.26
N GLN A 190 19.20 -24.66 -3.56
CA GLN A 190 20.39 -24.21 -4.27
C GLN A 190 20.90 -22.85 -3.77
N GLN A 191 20.00 -21.90 -3.47
CA GLN A 191 20.40 -20.58 -2.94
C GLN A 191 20.93 -20.64 -1.51
N VAL A 192 20.32 -21.45 -0.64
CA VAL A 192 20.67 -21.49 0.78
C VAL A 192 21.65 -22.62 1.14
N LEU A 193 22.26 -23.27 0.15
CA LEU A 193 23.11 -24.45 0.36
C LEU A 193 24.27 -24.17 1.33
N ASP A 194 24.90 -23.00 1.23
CA ASP A 194 25.98 -22.56 2.11
C ASP A 194 25.50 -22.30 3.54
N ILE A 195 24.33 -21.65 3.69
CA ILE A 195 23.70 -21.38 5.00
C ILE A 195 23.30 -22.69 5.68
N LYS A 196 22.66 -23.62 4.94
CA LYS A 196 22.27 -24.94 5.45
C LYS A 196 23.48 -25.77 5.89
N LYS A 197 24.59 -25.69 5.16
CA LYS A 197 25.85 -26.34 5.55
C LYS A 197 26.44 -25.74 6.84
N LYS A 198 26.35 -24.42 7.00
CA LYS A 198 26.86 -23.71 8.19
C LYS A 198 26.10 -24.10 9.46
N PHE A 199 24.77 -24.13 9.42
CA PHE A 199 23.94 -24.37 10.60
C PHE A 199 23.53 -25.83 10.81
N GLY A 200 23.65 -26.67 9.79
CA GLY A 200 23.35 -28.10 9.87
C GLY A 200 21.90 -28.47 9.62
N LYS A 201 21.64 -29.79 9.64
CA LYS A 201 20.37 -30.39 9.17
C LYS A 201 19.17 -30.11 10.07
N TYR A 202 19.36 -30.00 11.38
CA TYR A 202 18.25 -29.86 12.34
C TYR A 202 17.97 -28.41 12.75
N TYR A 203 18.62 -27.44 12.08
CA TYR A 203 18.63 -26.04 12.49
C TYR A 203 17.23 -25.43 12.68
N PHE A 204 16.30 -25.64 11.74
CA PHE A 204 14.93 -25.14 11.87
C PHE A 204 14.21 -25.71 13.10
N ARG A 205 14.37 -27.02 13.34
CA ARG A 205 13.80 -27.68 14.53
C ARG A 205 14.40 -27.09 15.81
N ASP A 206 15.70 -26.84 15.80
CA ASP A 206 16.41 -26.28 16.94
C ASP A 206 15.90 -24.85 17.23
N LEU A 207 15.75 -24.00 16.21
CA LEU A 207 15.13 -22.66 16.32
C LEU A 207 13.70 -22.71 16.90
N CYS A 208 12.88 -23.67 16.47
CA CYS A 208 11.52 -23.84 16.99
C CYS A 208 11.51 -24.17 18.50
N ASN A 209 12.54 -24.87 18.98
CA ASN A 209 12.66 -25.33 20.36
C ASN A 209 13.36 -24.33 21.30
N ILE A 210 13.98 -23.27 20.77
CA ILE A 210 14.61 -22.22 21.59
C ILE A 210 13.58 -21.64 22.56
N ARG A 211 13.95 -21.58 23.85
CA ARG A 211 13.20 -20.94 24.96
C ARG A 211 14.19 -20.26 25.91
N GLY A 212 13.85 -19.11 26.47
CA GLY A 212 14.62 -18.35 27.46
C GLY A 212 15.86 -17.63 26.92
N SER A 213 16.06 -17.55 25.60
CA SER A 213 17.24 -16.86 25.03
C SER A 213 17.07 -15.33 24.97
N LEU A 214 18.17 -14.59 24.86
CA LEU A 214 18.15 -13.15 24.64
C LEU A 214 17.43 -12.81 23.33
N ASP A 215 17.74 -13.50 22.24
CA ASP A 215 17.11 -13.30 20.92
C ASP A 215 15.59 -13.59 20.97
N GLU A 216 15.16 -14.58 21.76
CA GLU A 216 13.73 -14.84 21.96
C GLU A 216 13.04 -13.71 22.74
N THR A 217 13.75 -13.13 23.71
CA THR A 217 13.21 -11.98 24.46
C THR A 217 13.06 -10.78 23.54
N GLU A 218 14.06 -10.50 22.69
CA GLU A 218 14.00 -9.46 21.68
C GLU A 218 12.86 -9.70 20.67
N TYR A 219 12.70 -10.93 20.19
CA TYR A 219 11.56 -11.33 19.34
C TYR A 219 10.21 -11.05 20.03
N ARG A 220 10.06 -11.45 21.29
CA ARG A 220 8.81 -11.29 22.05
C ARG A 220 8.47 -9.82 22.23
N ASP A 221 9.46 -9.00 22.54
CA ASP A 221 9.26 -7.59 22.84
C ASP A 221 8.99 -6.77 21.55
N ASN A 222 9.63 -7.13 20.42
CA ASN A 222 9.60 -6.31 19.21
C ASN A 222 8.72 -6.85 18.07
N HIS A 223 8.52 -8.16 17.95
CA HIS A 223 7.95 -8.78 16.76
C HIS A 223 6.73 -9.67 17.02
N GLN A 224 6.65 -10.33 18.17
CA GLN A 224 5.57 -11.28 18.45
C GLN A 224 4.19 -10.63 18.32
N LYS A 225 4.00 -9.43 18.87
CA LYS A 225 2.72 -8.71 18.78
C LYS A 225 2.31 -8.45 17.32
N GLN A 226 3.24 -7.97 16.50
CA GLN A 226 2.95 -7.67 15.10
C GLN A 226 2.68 -8.94 14.29
N ILE A 227 3.46 -10.01 14.51
CA ILE A 227 3.21 -11.29 13.86
C ILE A 227 1.81 -11.78 14.19
N THR A 228 1.40 -11.79 15.47
CA THR A 228 0.06 -12.23 15.87
C THR A 228 -1.05 -11.46 15.17
N LEU A 229 -0.91 -10.14 15.02
CA LEU A 229 -1.86 -9.30 14.26
C LEU A 229 -1.89 -9.67 12.76
N ASP A 230 -0.74 -10.06 12.21
CA ASP A 230 -0.56 -10.35 10.79
C ASP A 230 -0.95 -11.79 10.39
N LEU A 231 -1.10 -12.69 11.35
CA LEU A 231 -1.45 -14.09 11.06
C LEU A 231 -2.83 -14.22 10.41
N LEU A 232 -3.87 -13.66 11.03
CA LEU A 232 -5.26 -13.81 10.56
C LEU A 232 -5.58 -13.01 9.29
N ARG A 233 -4.70 -12.08 8.92
CA ARG A 233 -4.81 -11.35 7.66
C ARG A 233 -4.09 -12.01 6.50
N THR A 234 -3.30 -13.03 6.77
CA THR A 234 -2.56 -13.75 5.74
C THR A 234 -3.49 -14.77 5.11
N LEU A 235 -3.72 -14.65 3.80
CA LEU A 235 -4.57 -15.59 3.05
C LEU A 235 -5.96 -15.80 3.71
N PRO A 236 -6.74 -14.74 4.01
CA PRO A 236 -7.95 -14.86 4.84
C PRO A 236 -9.02 -15.75 4.20
N GLY A 237 -9.09 -15.81 2.86
CA GLY A 237 -9.98 -16.70 2.14
C GLY A 237 -9.49 -18.15 2.04
N ASN A 238 -8.34 -18.51 2.61
CA ASN A 238 -7.79 -19.86 2.50
C ASN A 238 -8.18 -20.72 3.72
N ILE A 239 -8.65 -21.95 3.48
CA ILE A 239 -9.10 -22.89 4.52
C ILE A 239 -8.04 -23.20 5.58
N HIS A 240 -6.76 -23.06 5.24
CA HIS A 240 -5.67 -23.32 6.17
C HIS A 240 -5.33 -22.12 7.07
N PHE A 241 -5.85 -20.93 6.77
CA PHE A 241 -5.49 -19.66 7.43
C PHE A 241 -6.70 -18.84 7.91
N MET A 242 -7.93 -19.22 7.56
CA MET A 242 -9.15 -18.46 7.87
C MET A 242 -9.48 -18.29 9.37
N SER A 243 -8.95 -19.14 10.25
CA SER A 243 -9.27 -19.14 11.69
C SER A 243 -8.00 -19.31 12.55
N PRO A 244 -7.93 -18.70 13.74
CA PRO A 244 -6.82 -18.90 14.69
C PRO A 244 -6.59 -20.39 15.06
N THR A 245 -7.62 -21.21 14.96
CA THR A 245 -7.55 -22.64 15.27
C THR A 245 -6.98 -23.48 14.12
N CYS A 246 -6.84 -22.91 12.92
CA CYS A 246 -6.33 -23.62 11.77
C CYS A 246 -4.83 -23.91 11.94
N LYS A 247 -4.42 -25.13 11.52
CA LYS A 247 -3.03 -25.58 11.58
C LYS A 247 -2.08 -24.65 10.82
N GLY A 248 -2.53 -24.06 9.70
CA GLY A 248 -1.71 -23.15 8.90
C GLY A 248 -1.33 -21.87 9.65
N ILE A 249 -2.20 -21.34 10.52
CA ILE A 249 -1.87 -20.19 11.37
C ILE A 249 -0.72 -20.50 12.33
N GLN A 250 -0.79 -21.64 13.03
CA GLN A 250 0.26 -22.07 13.96
C GLN A 250 1.58 -22.36 13.24
N GLN A 251 1.52 -22.96 12.06
CA GLN A 251 2.70 -23.23 11.24
C GLN A 251 3.32 -21.94 10.69
N LEU A 252 2.51 -20.98 10.28
CA LEU A 252 2.97 -19.68 9.82
C LEU A 252 3.67 -18.90 10.95
N GLU A 253 3.07 -18.87 12.14
CA GLU A 253 3.68 -18.28 13.33
C GLU A 253 5.03 -18.93 13.63
N GLN A 254 5.10 -20.26 13.56
CA GLN A 254 6.34 -21.00 13.79
C GLN A 254 7.44 -20.61 12.78
N VAL A 255 7.11 -20.46 11.49
CA VAL A 255 8.05 -20.05 10.44
C VAL A 255 8.55 -18.62 10.68
N LEU A 256 7.63 -17.68 10.92
CA LEU A 256 7.97 -16.27 11.12
C LEU A 256 8.80 -16.06 12.39
N ARG A 257 8.44 -16.74 13.48
CA ARG A 257 9.24 -16.77 14.71
C ARG A 257 10.63 -17.34 14.46
N ALA A 258 10.72 -18.50 13.79
CA ALA A 258 12.01 -19.11 13.50
C ALA A 258 12.89 -18.20 12.63
N PHE A 259 12.31 -17.47 11.69
CA PHE A 259 13.03 -16.48 10.89
C PHE A 259 13.58 -15.31 11.73
N CYS A 260 12.76 -14.75 12.63
CA CYS A 260 13.22 -13.68 13.52
C CYS A 260 14.40 -14.13 14.40
N LEU A 261 14.38 -15.37 14.89
CA LEU A 261 15.48 -15.96 15.67
C LEU A 261 16.71 -16.27 14.80
N HIS A 262 16.51 -16.60 13.53
CA HIS A 262 17.61 -16.83 12.58
C HIS A 262 18.36 -15.52 12.27
N ASN A 263 17.61 -14.45 12.04
CA ASN A 263 18.15 -13.15 11.67
C ASN A 263 17.47 -12.02 12.46
N PRO A 264 17.91 -11.76 13.70
CA PRO A 264 17.36 -10.68 14.53
C PRO A 264 17.57 -9.28 13.95
N ILE A 265 18.59 -9.09 13.11
CA ILE A 265 18.89 -7.79 12.48
C ILE A 265 17.77 -7.37 11.52
N ILE A 266 17.25 -8.31 10.74
CA ILE A 266 16.08 -8.06 9.89
C ILE A 266 14.80 -8.16 10.73
N GLY A 267 14.71 -9.18 11.59
CA GLY A 267 13.53 -9.43 12.40
C GLY A 267 12.30 -9.72 11.54
N TYR A 268 11.17 -9.11 11.89
CA TYR A 268 9.93 -9.20 11.13
C TYR A 268 9.64 -7.91 10.36
N CYS A 269 9.53 -8.02 9.03
CA CYS A 269 9.03 -6.95 8.17
C CYS A 269 7.62 -7.29 7.67
N GLN A 270 6.70 -6.33 7.75
CA GLN A 270 5.35 -6.49 7.20
C GLN A 270 5.41 -6.83 5.71
N GLY A 271 4.69 -7.87 5.30
CA GLY A 271 4.76 -8.45 3.96
C GLY A 271 5.40 -9.84 3.94
N MET A 272 6.30 -10.13 4.89
CA MET A 272 6.90 -11.47 5.04
C MET A 272 5.86 -12.57 5.34
N ASN A 273 4.81 -12.22 6.07
CA ASN A 273 3.67 -13.09 6.32
C ASN A 273 3.00 -13.56 5.02
N PHE A 274 2.80 -12.68 4.04
CA PHE A 274 2.21 -13.03 2.75
C PHE A 274 3.13 -13.93 1.92
N ILE A 275 4.44 -13.64 1.94
CA ILE A 275 5.44 -14.47 1.28
C ILE A 275 5.45 -15.88 1.88
N ALA A 276 5.59 -15.98 3.20
CA ALA A 276 5.65 -17.25 3.91
C ALA A 276 4.33 -18.04 3.79
N GLY A 277 3.18 -17.38 3.97
CA GLY A 277 1.87 -18.00 3.83
C GLY A 277 1.67 -18.60 2.44
N THR A 278 2.00 -17.84 1.40
CA THR A 278 1.90 -18.31 0.00
C THR A 278 2.87 -19.44 -0.30
N ALA A 279 4.13 -19.34 0.14
CA ALA A 279 5.12 -20.40 -0.04
C ALA A 279 4.68 -21.70 0.65
N MET A 280 4.01 -21.61 1.81
CA MET A 280 3.51 -22.76 2.57
C MET A 280 2.35 -23.50 1.88
N LEU A 281 1.68 -22.90 0.90
CA LEU A 281 0.71 -23.60 0.05
C LEU A 281 1.37 -24.65 -0.86
N PHE A 282 2.66 -24.48 -1.16
CA PHE A 282 3.41 -25.35 -2.05
C PHE A 282 4.52 -26.12 -1.33
N LEU A 283 4.96 -25.66 -0.17
CA LEU A 283 6.13 -26.16 0.54
C LEU A 283 5.76 -26.57 1.97
N GLY A 284 6.51 -27.54 2.51
CA GLY A 284 6.44 -27.85 3.94
C GLY A 284 6.95 -26.69 4.80
N VAL A 285 6.64 -26.72 6.10
CA VAL A 285 7.00 -25.66 7.06
C VAL A 285 8.50 -25.33 7.06
N GLU A 286 9.36 -26.35 7.09
CA GLU A 286 10.83 -26.14 7.05
C GLU A 286 11.28 -25.55 5.71
N ASP A 287 10.75 -26.05 4.59
CA ASP A 287 11.10 -25.53 3.26
C ASP A 287 10.60 -24.09 3.07
N THR A 288 9.50 -23.72 3.72
CA THR A 288 8.97 -22.35 3.78
C THR A 288 9.88 -21.43 4.59
N PHE A 289 10.44 -21.90 5.71
CA PHE A 289 11.48 -21.16 6.42
C PHE A 289 12.69 -20.90 5.52
N TRP A 290 13.19 -21.92 4.83
CA TRP A 290 14.31 -21.75 3.89
C TRP A 290 13.95 -20.88 2.68
N PHE A 291 12.69 -20.88 2.24
CA PHE A 291 12.18 -19.95 1.23
C PHE A 291 12.39 -18.51 1.70
N LEU A 292 11.95 -18.21 2.92
CA LEU A 292 12.04 -16.86 3.48
C LEU A 292 13.51 -16.42 3.62
N VAL A 293 14.40 -17.30 4.10
CA VAL A 293 15.85 -17.04 4.16
C VAL A 293 16.45 -16.79 2.76
N ALA A 294 16.06 -17.57 1.75
CA ALA A 294 16.54 -17.34 0.39
C ALA A 294 16.11 -15.97 -0.13
N VAL A 295 14.85 -15.59 0.09
CA VAL A 295 14.32 -14.27 -0.32
C VAL A 295 15.09 -13.15 0.36
N THR A 296 15.20 -13.17 1.67
CA THR A 296 15.71 -12.04 2.45
C THR A 296 17.23 -11.92 2.45
N GLU A 297 17.98 -13.01 2.24
CA GLU A 297 19.45 -13.01 2.34
C GLU A 297 20.20 -13.34 1.03
N LYS A 298 19.52 -13.95 0.04
CA LYS A 298 20.17 -14.37 -1.23
C LYS A 298 19.63 -13.63 -2.44
N TYR A 299 18.32 -13.47 -2.54
CA TYR A 299 17.72 -12.72 -3.64
C TYR A 299 17.84 -11.22 -3.41
N PHE A 300 17.52 -10.77 -2.20
CA PHE A 300 17.64 -9.38 -1.80
C PHE A 300 18.86 -9.15 -0.89
N ASP A 301 19.35 -7.91 -0.88
CA ASP A 301 20.37 -7.48 0.08
C ASP A 301 19.74 -7.28 1.47
N LYS A 302 20.55 -7.39 2.53
CA LYS A 302 20.13 -7.17 3.92
C LYS A 302 19.40 -5.83 4.17
N SER A 303 19.66 -4.82 3.34
CA SER A 303 19.01 -3.50 3.43
C SER A 303 17.61 -3.44 2.84
N TYR A 304 17.13 -4.52 2.20
CA TYR A 304 15.82 -4.53 1.56
C TYR A 304 14.66 -4.52 2.55
N PHE A 305 14.82 -5.29 3.62
CA PHE A 305 13.84 -5.47 4.70
C PHE A 305 14.29 -4.78 5.99
N ASP A 306 15.19 -3.80 5.91
CA ASP A 306 15.58 -2.99 7.06
C ASP A 306 14.42 -2.06 7.48
N TYR A 307 14.51 -1.45 8.68
CA TYR A 307 13.45 -0.58 9.23
C TYR A 307 13.06 0.57 8.28
N ALA A 308 14.00 1.06 7.47
CA ALA A 308 13.77 2.16 6.54
C ALA A 308 13.46 1.70 5.11
N LEU A 309 13.43 0.39 4.87
CA LEU A 309 13.24 -0.26 3.57
C LEU A 309 14.18 0.30 2.50
N THR A 310 15.43 0.62 2.85
CA THR A 310 16.32 1.40 1.97
C THR A 310 16.61 0.69 0.65
N GLY A 311 16.76 -0.64 0.68
CA GLY A 311 16.90 -1.46 -0.53
C GLY A 311 15.64 -1.50 -1.38
N ALA A 312 14.46 -1.61 -0.77
CA ALA A 312 13.20 -1.59 -1.51
C ALA A 312 12.92 -0.22 -2.12
N GLN A 313 13.25 0.87 -1.43
CA GLN A 313 13.20 2.24 -1.97
C GLN A 313 14.17 2.44 -3.14
N ALA A 314 15.38 1.87 -3.05
CA ALA A 314 16.32 1.91 -4.17
C ALA A 314 15.75 1.22 -5.42
N ASP A 315 15.07 0.09 -5.26
CA ASP A 315 14.36 -0.57 -6.35
C ASP A 315 13.26 0.32 -6.96
N GLN A 316 12.52 1.07 -6.13
CA GLN A 316 11.50 1.98 -6.67
C GLN A 316 12.12 3.10 -7.51
N GLU A 317 13.26 3.65 -7.12
CA GLU A 317 13.97 4.65 -7.92
C GLU A 317 14.51 4.06 -9.24
N VAL A 318 15.00 2.82 -9.21
CA VAL A 318 15.37 2.10 -10.44
C VAL A 318 14.14 1.90 -11.34
N LEU A 319 13.01 1.50 -10.78
CA LEU A 319 11.77 1.31 -11.54
C LEU A 319 11.30 2.62 -12.16
N LYS A 320 11.33 3.73 -11.42
CA LYS A 320 11.01 5.08 -11.95
C LYS A 320 11.89 5.43 -13.16
N GLU A 321 13.19 5.16 -13.08
CA GLU A 321 14.10 5.38 -14.22
C GLU A 321 13.72 4.52 -15.44
N LEU A 322 13.34 3.26 -15.21
CA LEU A 322 12.89 2.37 -16.28
C LEU A 322 11.58 2.84 -16.91
N VAL A 323 10.62 3.29 -16.10
CA VAL A 323 9.33 3.84 -16.56
C VAL A 323 9.54 5.13 -17.32
N ALA A 324 10.34 6.07 -16.82
CA ALA A 324 10.67 7.30 -17.54
C ALA A 324 11.30 7.05 -18.91
N ARG A 325 12.10 6.00 -19.04
CA ARG A 325 12.76 5.63 -20.29
C ARG A 325 11.87 4.85 -21.26
N ARG A 326 10.97 4.01 -20.76
CA ARG A 326 10.18 3.05 -21.58
C ARG A 326 8.73 3.47 -21.77
N LEU A 327 8.16 4.16 -20.79
CA LEU A 327 6.78 4.66 -20.76
C LEU A 327 6.82 6.17 -20.41
N PRO A 328 7.48 7.02 -21.24
CA PRO A 328 7.70 8.43 -20.90
C PRO A 328 6.40 9.22 -20.75
N ARG A 329 5.34 8.83 -21.48
CA ARG A 329 4.01 9.45 -21.36
C ARG A 329 3.41 9.17 -20.00
N LEU A 330 3.47 7.91 -19.55
CA LEU A 330 3.04 7.52 -18.21
C LEU A 330 3.84 8.25 -17.13
N ALA A 331 5.17 8.28 -17.24
CA ALA A 331 6.03 8.97 -16.28
C ALA A 331 5.66 10.46 -16.15
N ALA A 332 5.59 11.17 -17.28
CA ALA A 332 5.21 12.59 -17.29
C ALA A 332 3.81 12.83 -16.74
N HIS A 333 2.88 11.90 -16.97
CA HIS A 333 1.52 11.99 -16.45
C HIS A 333 1.47 11.78 -14.94
N LEU A 334 2.19 10.78 -14.40
CA LEU A 334 2.30 10.57 -12.96
C LEU A 334 2.95 11.78 -12.26
N ASP A 335 4.01 12.34 -12.86
CA ASP A 335 4.66 13.56 -12.37
C ASP A 335 3.71 14.76 -12.38
N HIS A 336 2.92 14.93 -13.45
CA HIS A 336 1.89 15.98 -13.56
C HIS A 336 0.81 15.85 -12.48
N CYS A 337 0.36 14.62 -12.21
CA CYS A 337 -0.61 14.30 -11.17
C CYS A 337 0.00 14.32 -9.74
N GLY A 338 1.31 14.54 -9.61
CA GLY A 338 2.03 14.53 -8.33
C GLY A 338 2.08 13.16 -7.65
N ILE A 339 1.97 12.08 -8.42
CA ILE A 339 1.94 10.70 -7.92
C ILE A 339 3.36 10.15 -7.93
N ASP A 340 3.86 9.77 -6.74
CA ASP A 340 5.04 8.92 -6.67
C ASP A 340 4.67 7.48 -7.07
N LEU A 341 5.33 6.93 -8.09
CA LEU A 341 5.15 5.54 -8.52
C LEU A 341 5.26 4.54 -7.35
N ALA A 342 6.16 4.81 -6.39
CA ALA A 342 6.36 3.98 -5.21
C ALA A 342 5.10 3.85 -4.34
N THR A 343 4.18 4.81 -4.39
CA THR A 343 2.90 4.76 -3.67
C THR A 343 2.05 3.55 -4.08
N VAL A 344 2.22 3.07 -5.32
CA VAL A 344 1.50 1.88 -5.81
C VAL A 344 2.41 0.66 -5.92
N THR A 345 3.64 0.82 -6.42
CA THR A 345 4.49 -0.32 -6.80
C THR A 345 5.37 -0.86 -5.69
N LEU A 346 5.55 -0.14 -4.58
CA LEU A 346 6.42 -0.60 -3.48
C LEU A 346 5.95 -1.95 -2.91
N ASN A 347 4.65 -2.09 -2.68
CA ASN A 347 4.09 -3.34 -2.16
C ASN A 347 4.18 -4.49 -3.16
N TRP A 348 4.22 -4.21 -4.47
CA TRP A 348 4.41 -5.25 -5.49
C TRP A 348 5.76 -5.94 -5.33
N PHE A 349 6.79 -5.21 -4.88
CA PHE A 349 8.12 -5.75 -4.69
C PHE A 349 8.25 -6.41 -3.31
N LEU A 350 7.81 -5.71 -2.25
CA LEU A 350 7.92 -6.21 -0.86
C LEU A 350 7.15 -7.51 -0.64
N ALA A 351 5.96 -7.65 -1.23
CA ALA A 351 5.12 -8.84 -1.11
C ALA A 351 5.17 -9.73 -2.36
N LEU A 352 6.16 -9.53 -3.25
CA LEU A 352 6.34 -10.31 -4.49
C LEU A 352 5.04 -10.46 -5.31
N PHE A 353 4.32 -9.35 -5.52
CA PHE A 353 3.06 -9.25 -6.25
C PHE A 353 1.84 -9.96 -5.62
N TYR A 354 1.92 -10.40 -4.36
CA TYR A 354 0.84 -11.12 -3.67
C TYR A 354 -0.53 -10.44 -3.72
N ASP A 355 -0.59 -9.14 -3.44
CA ASP A 355 -1.83 -8.36 -3.47
C ASP A 355 -1.89 -7.38 -4.65
N ALA A 356 -1.13 -7.67 -5.71
CA ALA A 356 -1.11 -6.84 -6.91
C ALA A 356 -1.92 -7.48 -8.04
N VAL A 357 -1.60 -8.73 -8.36
CA VAL A 357 -2.12 -9.46 -9.52
C VAL A 357 -2.90 -10.70 -9.09
N PRO A 358 -3.70 -11.30 -9.98
CA PRO A 358 -4.34 -12.60 -9.70
C PRO A 358 -3.34 -13.65 -9.22
N PHE A 359 -3.79 -14.52 -8.30
CA PHE A 359 -2.93 -15.54 -7.67
C PHE A 359 -2.19 -16.42 -8.70
N GLN A 360 -2.86 -16.83 -9.79
CA GLN A 360 -2.25 -17.61 -10.88
C GLN A 360 -1.13 -16.85 -11.61
N THR A 361 -1.32 -15.55 -11.85
CA THR A 361 -0.30 -14.68 -12.43
C THR A 361 0.87 -14.51 -11.46
N MET A 362 0.59 -14.32 -10.17
CA MET A 362 1.62 -14.21 -9.13
C MET A 362 2.50 -15.48 -9.07
N ILE A 363 1.93 -16.68 -9.01
CA ILE A 363 2.74 -17.91 -8.92
C ILE A 363 3.62 -18.11 -10.16
N ARG A 364 3.17 -17.66 -11.34
CA ARG A 364 3.97 -17.66 -12.57
C ARG A 364 5.13 -16.67 -12.48
N ILE A 365 4.89 -15.46 -11.94
CA ILE A 365 5.96 -14.50 -11.66
C ILE A 365 6.98 -15.11 -10.69
N TRP A 366 6.54 -15.83 -9.66
CA TRP A 366 7.39 -16.49 -8.68
C TRP A 366 8.25 -17.59 -9.30
N ASP A 367 7.70 -18.40 -10.20
CA ASP A 367 8.45 -19.40 -10.96
C ASP A 367 9.69 -18.75 -11.61
N CYS A 368 9.50 -17.58 -12.25
CA CYS A 368 10.59 -16.83 -12.88
C CYS A 368 11.52 -16.16 -11.87
N PHE A 369 10.98 -15.54 -10.82
CA PHE A 369 11.74 -14.87 -9.78
C PHE A 369 12.73 -15.82 -9.09
N LEU A 370 12.30 -17.04 -8.77
CA LEU A 370 13.16 -18.05 -8.15
C LEU A 370 14.28 -18.56 -9.08
N SER A 371 14.14 -18.39 -10.39
CA SER A 371 15.17 -18.80 -11.37
C SER A 371 16.13 -17.67 -11.72
N ASP A 372 15.58 -16.49 -12.00
CA ASP A 372 16.29 -15.36 -12.60
C ASP A 372 16.57 -14.20 -11.63
N GLY A 373 15.96 -14.23 -10.44
CA GLY A 373 16.16 -13.28 -9.35
C GLY A 373 15.35 -11.98 -9.49
N THR A 374 15.76 -10.97 -8.72
CA THR A 374 15.06 -9.69 -8.54
C THR A 374 14.79 -8.91 -9.83
N LYS A 375 15.63 -9.09 -10.86
CA LYS A 375 15.43 -8.52 -12.20
C LYS A 375 14.03 -8.78 -12.76
N ILE A 376 13.44 -9.93 -12.42
CA ILE A 376 12.11 -10.32 -12.87
C ILE A 376 11.02 -9.37 -12.37
N LEU A 377 11.16 -8.82 -11.15
CA LEU A 377 10.18 -7.91 -10.57
C LEU A 377 10.05 -6.63 -11.39
N PHE A 378 11.19 -6.06 -11.81
CA PHE A 378 11.23 -4.88 -12.69
C PHE A 378 10.59 -5.14 -14.05
N ARG A 379 10.83 -6.32 -14.63
CA ARG A 379 10.26 -6.69 -15.94
C ARG A 379 8.75 -6.73 -15.87
N PHE A 380 8.20 -7.46 -14.89
CA PHE A 380 6.76 -7.61 -14.76
C PHE A 380 6.10 -6.31 -14.31
N ALA A 381 6.70 -5.54 -13.41
CA ALA A 381 6.19 -4.22 -13.05
C ALA A 381 6.06 -3.31 -14.27
N LEU A 382 7.10 -3.25 -15.12
CA LEU A 382 7.08 -2.44 -16.33
C LEU A 382 6.06 -2.95 -17.37
N ALA A 383 5.97 -4.27 -17.56
CA ALA A 383 5.00 -4.87 -18.48
C ALA A 383 3.56 -4.60 -18.03
N ILE A 384 3.26 -4.78 -16.75
CA ILE A 384 1.96 -4.47 -16.16
C ILE A 384 1.59 -2.99 -16.36
N LEU A 385 2.53 -2.08 -16.09
CA LEU A 385 2.31 -0.65 -16.31
C LEU A 385 2.09 -0.31 -17.79
N SER A 386 2.74 -1.05 -18.69
CA SER A 386 2.59 -0.88 -20.14
C SER A 386 1.22 -1.37 -20.65
N ILE A 387 0.68 -2.46 -20.09
CA ILE A 387 -0.65 -2.98 -20.46
C ILE A 387 -1.71 -1.94 -20.16
N HIS A 388 -1.65 -1.33 -18.98
CA HIS A 388 -2.67 -0.41 -18.45
C HIS A 388 -2.35 1.07 -18.68
N GLU A 389 -1.34 1.39 -19.49
CA GLU A 389 -0.90 2.78 -19.73
C GLU A 389 -2.05 3.65 -20.27
N LYS A 390 -2.84 3.13 -21.21
CA LYS A 390 -3.90 3.90 -21.87
C LYS A 390 -5.04 4.25 -20.92
N GLU A 391 -5.39 3.33 -20.04
CA GLU A 391 -6.44 3.49 -19.02
C GLU A 391 -6.02 4.51 -17.98
N VAL A 392 -4.74 4.46 -17.56
CA VAL A 392 -4.18 5.42 -16.60
C VAL A 392 -4.14 6.83 -17.18
N LEU A 393 -3.67 7.00 -18.43
CA LEU A 393 -3.57 8.30 -19.10
C LEU A 393 -4.92 9.00 -19.34
N GLN A 394 -6.05 8.31 -19.19
CA GLN A 394 -7.38 8.90 -19.33
C GLN A 394 -7.89 9.57 -18.05
N ARG A 395 -7.21 9.40 -16.92
CA ARG A 395 -7.56 10.03 -15.64
C ARG A 395 -6.65 11.23 -15.41
N ASN A 396 -7.10 12.26 -14.68
CA ASN A 396 -6.31 13.48 -14.45
C ASN A 396 -6.12 13.82 -12.96
N ASP A 397 -6.77 13.08 -12.06
CA ASP A 397 -6.71 13.30 -10.62
C ASP A 397 -5.93 12.18 -9.92
N THR A 398 -5.24 12.53 -8.84
CA THR A 398 -4.34 11.64 -8.09
C THR A 398 -5.07 10.39 -7.60
N ILE A 399 -6.27 10.53 -7.03
CA ILE A 399 -7.04 9.41 -6.49
C ILE A 399 -7.49 8.46 -7.60
N SER A 400 -8.11 8.97 -8.68
CA SER A 400 -8.62 8.10 -9.75
C SER A 400 -7.51 7.40 -10.49
N VAL A 401 -6.35 8.06 -10.69
CA VAL A 401 -5.16 7.41 -11.27
C VAL A 401 -4.68 6.26 -10.39
N ILE A 402 -4.61 6.44 -9.07
CA ILE A 402 -4.17 5.38 -8.15
C ILE A 402 -5.22 4.26 -8.08
N LYS A 403 -6.51 4.59 -8.03
CA LYS A 403 -7.61 3.62 -8.03
C LYS A 403 -7.62 2.79 -9.31
N ILE A 404 -7.54 3.41 -10.48
CA ILE A 404 -7.52 2.68 -11.75
C ILE A 404 -6.28 1.80 -11.85
N LEU A 405 -5.12 2.29 -11.43
CA LEU A 405 -3.89 1.50 -11.46
C LEU A 405 -3.96 0.29 -10.52
N LYS A 406 -4.48 0.45 -9.29
CA LYS A 406 -4.68 -0.69 -8.38
C LYS A 406 -5.71 -1.69 -8.94
N ALA A 407 -6.84 -1.20 -9.44
CA ALA A 407 -7.93 -2.05 -9.91
C ALA A 407 -7.61 -2.78 -11.22
N SER A 408 -6.97 -2.11 -12.18
CA SER A 408 -6.59 -2.71 -13.47
C SER A 408 -5.54 -3.81 -13.33
N VAL A 409 -4.59 -3.65 -12.41
CA VAL A 409 -3.54 -4.64 -12.15
C VAL A 409 -4.13 -5.94 -11.60
N ARG A 410 -5.18 -5.85 -10.76
CA ARG A 410 -5.96 -7.02 -10.28
C ARG A 410 -6.68 -7.77 -11.40
N LEU A 411 -6.85 -7.17 -12.57
CA LEU A 411 -7.43 -7.80 -13.77
C LEU A 411 -6.39 -8.40 -14.73
N THR A 412 -5.12 -8.48 -14.34
CA THR A 412 -4.04 -9.03 -15.19
C THR A 412 -4.04 -10.57 -15.16
N TYR A 413 -5.10 -11.18 -15.72
CA TYR A 413 -5.26 -12.65 -15.79
C TYR A 413 -4.52 -13.30 -16.95
N ASP A 414 -4.28 -12.55 -18.03
CA ASP A 414 -3.51 -13.00 -19.18
C ASP A 414 -2.01 -13.06 -18.85
N TYR A 415 -1.60 -14.13 -18.19
CA TYR A 415 -0.18 -14.36 -17.90
C TYR A 415 0.61 -14.70 -19.16
N GLU A 416 0.01 -15.21 -20.24
CA GLU A 416 0.74 -15.52 -21.48
C GLU A 416 1.11 -14.24 -22.23
N GLY A 417 0.14 -13.35 -22.44
CA GLY A 417 0.37 -12.01 -23.00
C GLY A 417 1.29 -11.17 -22.12
N LEU A 418 1.13 -11.23 -20.79
CA LEU A 418 2.05 -10.56 -19.87
C LEU A 418 3.50 -11.06 -20.01
N PHE A 419 3.69 -12.38 -20.17
CA PHE A 419 5.02 -12.96 -20.32
C PHE A 419 5.64 -12.63 -21.68
N ASN A 420 4.87 -12.73 -22.76
CA ASN A 420 5.32 -12.34 -24.10
C ASN A 420 5.72 -10.85 -24.11
N LEU A 421 4.93 -9.97 -23.49
CA LEU A 421 5.28 -8.56 -23.35
C LEU A 421 6.56 -8.34 -22.52
N ALA A 422 6.67 -9.02 -21.37
CA ALA A 422 7.79 -8.86 -20.45
C ALA A 422 9.12 -9.43 -20.96
N PHE A 423 9.06 -10.51 -21.76
CA PHE A 423 10.24 -11.21 -22.26
C PHE A 423 10.56 -10.93 -23.71
N ASP A 424 9.59 -10.76 -24.61
CA ASP A 424 9.85 -10.61 -26.05
C ASP A 424 9.74 -9.15 -26.50
N ASP A 425 8.62 -8.47 -26.22
CA ASP A 425 8.35 -7.11 -26.73
C ASP A 425 9.19 -6.03 -26.03
N MET A 426 9.49 -6.22 -24.74
CA MET A 426 10.26 -5.26 -23.91
C MET A 426 11.79 -5.30 -24.14
N HIS A 427 12.26 -5.90 -25.23
CA HIS A 427 13.68 -5.96 -25.57
C HIS A 427 14.23 -4.65 -26.20
N PRO A 428 15.48 -4.25 -25.91
CA PRO A 428 16.42 -4.81 -24.93
C PRO A 428 16.10 -4.38 -23.49
N PHE A 429 16.13 -5.31 -22.53
CA PHE A 429 15.95 -4.96 -21.13
C PHE A 429 17.29 -4.93 -20.38
N PRO A 430 17.53 -3.96 -19.48
CA PRO A 430 18.78 -3.80 -18.74
C PRO A 430 19.33 -5.11 -18.18
N SER A 431 20.65 -5.29 -18.27
CA SER A 431 21.31 -6.51 -17.81
C SER A 431 21.20 -6.64 -16.28
N ARG A 432 21.45 -7.84 -15.74
CA ARG A 432 21.41 -8.04 -14.28
C ARG A 432 22.44 -7.17 -13.56
N SER A 433 23.66 -7.07 -14.10
CA SER A 433 24.72 -6.23 -13.54
C SER A 433 24.40 -4.74 -13.63
N GLU A 434 23.72 -4.30 -14.69
CA GLU A 434 23.29 -2.91 -14.83
C GLU A 434 22.24 -2.52 -13.77
N ILE A 435 21.24 -3.38 -13.55
CA ILE A 435 20.24 -3.19 -12.49
C ILE A 435 20.92 -3.19 -11.12
N GLU A 436 21.78 -4.16 -10.84
CA GLU A 436 22.54 -4.23 -9.58
C GLU A 436 23.43 -2.99 -9.35
N HIS A 437 24.04 -2.44 -10.41
CA HIS A 437 24.81 -1.21 -10.33
C HIS A 437 23.93 -0.02 -9.96
N LYS A 438 22.77 0.12 -10.61
CA LYS A 438 21.80 1.18 -10.30
C LYS A 438 21.24 1.06 -8.89
N GLN A 439 20.86 -0.16 -8.48
CA GLN A 439 20.40 -0.45 -7.12
C GLN A 439 21.43 0.00 -6.08
N LYS A 440 22.71 -0.36 -6.26
CA LYS A 440 23.79 0.08 -5.36
C LYS A 440 23.98 1.60 -5.34
N TRP A 441 23.87 2.24 -6.50
CA TRP A 441 23.99 3.70 -6.60
C TRP A 441 22.86 4.41 -5.83
N TYR A 442 21.60 4.05 -6.08
CA TYR A 442 20.45 4.61 -5.36
C TYR A 442 20.49 4.27 -3.87
N LEU A 443 20.90 3.06 -3.50
CA LEU A 443 21.05 2.64 -2.10
C LEU A 443 22.03 3.55 -1.34
N ASN A 444 23.19 3.85 -1.94
CA ASN A 444 24.16 4.76 -1.34
C ASN A 444 23.59 6.17 -1.20
N LEU A 445 22.93 6.68 -2.23
CA LEU A 445 22.27 8.00 -2.20
C LEU A 445 21.18 8.08 -1.12
N LEU A 446 20.37 7.03 -0.98
CA LEU A 446 19.31 6.95 0.02
C LEU A 446 19.88 6.83 1.44
N ARG A 447 20.95 6.05 1.64
CA ARG A 447 21.67 5.98 2.93
C ARG A 447 22.23 7.34 3.34
N GLU A 448 22.82 8.09 2.41
CA GLU A 448 23.27 9.46 2.70
C GLU A 448 22.11 10.38 3.10
N ARG A 449 20.98 10.31 2.39
CA ARG A 449 19.78 11.07 2.72
C ARG A 449 19.20 10.67 4.08
N LEU A 450 19.18 9.37 4.39
CA LEU A 450 18.69 8.84 5.65
C LEU A 450 19.58 9.27 6.81
N ASN A 451 20.90 9.14 6.68
CA ASN A 451 21.86 9.60 7.69
C ASN A 451 21.69 11.11 7.97
N ARG A 452 21.46 11.93 6.93
CA ARG A 452 21.15 13.36 7.11
C ARG A 452 19.81 13.56 7.83
N LYS A 453 18.77 12.80 7.47
CA LYS A 453 17.47 12.84 8.16
C LYS A 453 17.58 12.43 9.62
N GLU A 454 18.33 11.37 9.94
CA GLU A 454 18.56 10.91 11.30
C GLU A 454 19.37 11.92 12.13
N GLN A 455 20.35 12.59 11.54
CA GLN A 455 21.06 13.69 12.19
C GLN A 455 20.11 14.83 12.54
N LEU A 456 19.28 15.26 11.58
CA LEU A 456 18.24 16.27 11.80
C LEU A 456 17.21 15.82 12.85
N ARG A 457 16.83 14.53 12.85
CA ARG A 457 15.95 13.93 13.84
C ARG A 457 16.60 13.95 15.22
N LYS A 458 17.87 13.58 15.38
CA LYS A 458 18.58 13.64 16.67
C LYS A 458 18.60 15.07 17.22
N VAL A 459 18.83 16.06 16.35
CA VAL A 459 18.74 17.48 16.72
C VAL A 459 17.30 17.83 17.16
N PHE A 460 16.29 17.48 16.37
CA PHE A 460 14.88 17.75 16.69
C PHE A 460 14.42 17.06 17.98
N THR A 461 14.72 15.77 18.12
CA THR A 461 14.46 14.96 19.30
C THR A 461 15.17 15.53 20.51
N SER A 462 16.44 15.98 20.41
CA SER A 462 17.15 16.60 21.54
C SER A 462 16.52 17.92 22.01
N ILE A 463 15.95 18.71 21.08
CA ILE A 463 15.26 19.96 21.40
C ILE A 463 13.87 19.70 22.00
N THR A 464 13.20 18.62 21.60
CA THR A 464 11.85 18.26 22.08
C THR A 464 11.89 17.37 23.33
N MET A 465 13.00 16.68 23.57
CA MET A 465 13.24 15.74 24.68
C MET A 465 14.14 16.34 25.77
N GLU A 466 13.93 17.58 26.18
CA GLU A 466 14.30 17.91 27.55
C GLU A 466 13.63 16.86 28.45
N ARG A 467 14.45 16.10 29.21
CA ARG A 467 13.97 15.02 30.08
C ARG A 467 13.20 15.63 31.24
N SER A 468 11.98 16.10 31.01
CA SER A 468 11.06 16.43 32.09
C SER A 468 10.65 15.13 32.77
N ARG A 469 10.96 15.00 34.07
CA ARG A 469 10.40 13.92 34.90
C ARG A 469 8.88 14.07 35.09
N PHE A 470 8.35 15.24 34.75
CA PHE A 470 6.94 15.56 34.89
C PHE A 470 6.21 15.25 33.58
N PRO A 471 5.03 14.60 33.64
CA PRO A 471 4.19 14.39 32.47
C PRO A 471 3.78 15.75 31.90
N THR A 472 4.15 16.02 30.65
CA THR A 472 3.72 17.23 29.95
C THR A 472 2.37 16.98 29.28
N ILE A 473 1.50 18.00 29.31
CA ILE A 473 0.26 17.99 28.53
C ILE A 473 0.65 18.35 27.10
N GLU A 474 0.39 17.43 26.18
CA GLU A 474 0.80 17.57 24.78
C GLU A 474 -0.38 17.90 23.88
N VAL A 475 -1.53 17.29 24.15
CA VAL A 475 -2.70 17.38 23.30
C VAL A 475 -3.93 17.60 24.14
N VAL A 476 -4.76 18.55 23.72
CA VAL A 476 -6.10 18.77 24.24
C VAL A 476 -7.06 18.68 23.06
N THR A 477 -8.00 17.74 23.13
CA THR A 477 -8.99 17.51 22.06
C THR A 477 -10.39 17.52 22.66
N PHE A 478 -11.30 18.29 22.07
CA PHE A 478 -12.70 18.35 22.51
C PHE A 478 -13.55 17.29 21.78
N SER A 479 -14.56 16.78 22.46
CA SER A 479 -15.55 15.89 21.86
C SER A 479 -16.35 16.61 20.78
N VAL A 480 -16.63 15.91 19.68
CA VAL A 480 -17.40 16.44 18.56
C VAL A 480 -18.90 16.43 18.85
N ASP A 481 -19.37 15.46 19.65
CA ASP A 481 -20.80 15.23 19.89
C ASP A 481 -21.28 15.74 21.25
N GLN A 482 -20.38 15.79 22.24
CA GLN A 482 -20.72 16.13 23.62
C GLN A 482 -20.13 17.48 24.02
N GLU A 483 -20.98 18.47 24.22
CA GLU A 483 -20.56 19.81 24.65
C GLU A 483 -19.92 19.78 26.04
N GLY A 484 -18.81 20.50 26.22
CA GLY A 484 -18.09 20.59 27.48
C GLY A 484 -17.17 19.41 27.79
N ILE A 485 -17.25 18.30 27.04
CA ILE A 485 -16.41 17.12 27.27
C ILE A 485 -15.20 17.14 26.34
N GLY A 486 -14.04 16.81 26.89
CA GLY A 486 -12.81 16.69 26.13
C GLY A 486 -11.82 15.76 26.80
N TYR A 487 -10.67 15.60 26.15
CA TYR A 487 -9.65 14.66 26.54
C TYR A 487 -8.28 15.34 26.48
N ILE A 488 -7.48 15.09 27.50
CA ILE A 488 -6.10 15.55 27.64
C ILE A 488 -5.20 14.34 27.51
N CYS A 489 -4.28 14.38 26.55
CA CYS A 489 -3.18 13.43 26.49
C CYS A 489 -1.98 14.03 27.23
N ALA A 490 -1.56 13.34 28.28
CA ALA A 490 -0.38 13.69 29.05
C ALA A 490 0.58 12.52 29.06
N GLY A 491 1.89 12.80 29.08
CA GLY A 491 2.85 11.71 29.10
C GLY A 491 4.30 12.16 29.05
N HIS A 492 5.17 11.16 29.14
CA HIS A 492 6.60 11.27 28.94
C HIS A 492 7.08 10.02 28.17
N GLN A 493 8.39 9.89 27.97
CA GLN A 493 8.98 8.87 27.10
C GLN A 493 8.54 7.43 27.38
N THR A 494 8.25 7.10 28.65
CA THR A 494 7.90 5.74 29.11
C THR A 494 6.46 5.59 29.57
N LYS A 495 5.64 6.64 29.46
CA LYS A 495 4.23 6.57 29.88
C LYS A 495 3.36 7.59 29.18
N GLY A 496 2.25 7.14 28.61
CA GLY A 496 1.18 7.97 28.07
C GLY A 496 -0.14 7.67 28.79
N ILE A 497 -0.85 8.72 29.19
CA ILE A 497 -2.17 8.62 29.81
C ILE A 497 -3.15 9.54 29.09
N ILE A 498 -4.41 9.12 29.10
CA ILE A 498 -5.53 9.93 28.59
C ILE A 498 -6.44 10.25 29.76
N VAL A 499 -6.80 11.52 29.87
CA VAL A 499 -7.64 12.04 30.94
C VAL A 499 -8.85 12.72 30.32
N ARG A 500 -10.04 12.24 30.65
CA ARG A 500 -11.30 12.85 30.24
C ARG A 500 -11.63 13.99 31.19
N PHE A 501 -11.99 15.14 30.65
CA PHE A 501 -12.49 16.27 31.43
C PHE A 501 -13.89 16.65 31.00
N SER A 502 -14.69 17.14 31.95
CA SER A 502 -16.03 17.66 31.69
C SER A 502 -16.12 19.07 32.27
N LEU A 503 -16.44 20.03 31.42
CA LEU A 503 -16.62 21.43 31.73
C LEU A 503 -18.11 21.76 31.68
N THR A 504 -18.68 22.05 32.84
CA THR A 504 -19.99 22.67 32.95
C THR A 504 -19.83 24.09 33.51
N ASN A 505 -20.86 24.94 33.37
CA ASN A 505 -20.82 26.32 33.89
C ASN A 505 -20.50 26.42 35.41
N LYS A 506 -20.63 25.33 36.18
CA LYS A 506 -20.45 25.31 37.64
C LYS A 506 -19.39 24.33 38.14
N ILE A 507 -19.16 23.22 37.44
CA ILE A 507 -18.30 22.13 37.90
C ILE A 507 -17.38 21.70 36.75
N SER A 508 -16.10 21.57 37.07
CA SER A 508 -15.10 20.94 36.22
C SER A 508 -14.66 19.62 36.86
N THR A 509 -14.82 18.50 36.17
CA THR A 509 -14.29 17.20 36.60
C THR A 509 -13.20 16.72 35.65
N MET A 510 -12.29 15.90 36.17
CA MET A 510 -11.18 15.34 35.41
C MET A 510 -10.92 13.91 35.90
N ASP A 511 -11.13 12.94 35.03
CA ASP A 511 -11.06 11.52 35.32
C ASP A 511 -10.11 10.82 34.35
N LYS A 512 -9.18 10.03 34.89
CA LYS A 512 -8.23 9.26 34.09
C LYS A 512 -8.93 8.04 33.47
N LEU A 513 -8.75 7.83 32.15
CA LEU A 513 -9.27 6.64 31.47
C LEU A 513 -8.52 5.36 31.88
N ASP A 514 -9.19 4.22 31.73
CA ASP A 514 -8.64 2.88 31.98
C ASP A 514 -7.74 2.40 30.82
N ILE A 515 -6.80 3.25 30.39
CA ILE A 515 -5.76 2.89 29.44
C ILE A 515 -4.47 3.62 29.74
N GLU A 516 -3.37 2.89 29.67
CA GLU A 516 -2.01 3.43 29.75
C GLU A 516 -1.21 2.94 28.56
N PHE A 517 -0.45 3.85 27.97
CA PHE A 517 0.53 3.54 26.94
C PHE A 517 1.92 3.51 27.56
N ASP A 518 2.78 2.63 27.03
CA ASP A 518 4.19 2.48 27.40
C ASP A 518 5.09 3.61 26.86
N CYS A 519 4.50 4.56 26.13
CA CYS A 519 5.21 5.66 25.51
C CYS A 519 4.35 6.93 25.42
N LYS A 520 5.00 8.05 25.07
CA LYS A 520 4.36 9.37 24.96
C LYS A 520 3.34 9.40 23.82
N ILE A 521 2.20 10.04 24.07
CA ILE A 521 1.19 10.37 23.04
C ILE A 521 1.58 11.67 22.35
N PHE A 522 1.60 11.69 21.01
CA PHE A 522 1.91 12.88 20.21
C PHE A 522 0.68 13.62 19.69
N SER A 523 -0.33 12.88 19.27
CA SER A 523 -1.52 13.46 18.65
C SER A 523 -2.73 12.59 18.92
N MET A 524 -3.90 13.22 19.01
CA MET A 524 -5.17 12.53 19.16
C MET A 524 -6.25 13.30 18.40
N THR A 525 -7.04 12.57 17.62
CA THR A 525 -8.24 13.07 16.96
C THR A 525 -9.44 12.20 17.34
N LEU A 526 -10.62 12.81 17.41
CA LEU A 526 -11.84 12.16 17.86
C LEU A 526 -12.85 12.09 16.71
N ARG A 527 -13.55 10.96 16.65
CA ARG A 527 -14.69 10.73 15.78
C ARG A 527 -15.98 10.70 16.61
N LYS A 528 -17.09 10.99 15.94
CA LYS A 528 -18.44 10.77 16.47
C LYS A 528 -18.62 9.34 17.00
N GLY A 529 -19.32 9.19 18.12
CA GLY A 529 -19.47 7.88 18.78
C GLY A 529 -18.23 7.42 19.58
N GLU A 530 -17.41 8.37 20.04
CA GLU A 530 -16.32 8.16 21.01
C GLU A 530 -15.17 7.24 20.53
N ILE A 531 -14.92 7.17 19.21
CA ILE A 531 -13.69 6.55 18.69
C ILE A 531 -12.57 7.59 18.66
N ALA A 532 -11.47 7.30 19.34
CA ALA A 532 -10.26 8.12 19.35
C ALA A 532 -9.15 7.47 18.52
N TYR A 533 -8.53 8.24 17.63
CA TYR A 533 -7.33 7.82 16.91
C TYR A 533 -6.13 8.54 17.52
N ILE A 534 -5.15 7.76 17.97
CA ILE A 534 -4.02 8.24 18.76
C ILE A 534 -2.71 7.87 18.09
N SER A 535 -1.78 8.82 18.04
CA SER A 535 -0.42 8.63 17.58
C SER A 535 0.54 8.49 18.76
N LEU A 536 1.36 7.45 18.73
CA LEU A 536 2.32 7.13 19.77
C LEU A 536 3.76 7.43 19.33
N LEU A 537 4.64 7.74 20.30
CA LEU A 537 6.08 7.91 20.08
C LEU A 537 6.75 6.66 19.47
N SER A 538 6.16 5.49 19.68
CA SER A 538 6.58 4.25 19.02
C SER A 538 6.43 4.28 17.50
N GLY A 539 5.67 5.22 16.91
CA GLY A 539 5.33 5.22 15.49
C GLY A 539 4.15 4.30 15.17
N SER A 540 3.30 4.01 16.15
CA SER A 540 2.03 3.31 15.95
C SER A 540 0.86 4.30 16.01
N ILE A 541 -0.19 4.05 15.22
CA ILE A 541 -1.52 4.63 15.40
C ILE A 541 -2.41 3.60 16.08
N VAL A 542 -3.14 4.01 17.11
CA VAL A 542 -4.09 3.18 17.84
C VAL A 542 -5.49 3.77 17.68
N ALA A 543 -6.45 2.93 17.29
CA ALA A 543 -7.86 3.27 17.39
C ALA A 543 -8.43 2.73 18.71
N LEU A 544 -8.97 3.64 19.52
CA LEU A 544 -9.64 3.33 20.78
C LEU A 544 -11.13 3.59 20.66
N GLN A 545 -11.95 2.62 21.03
CA GLN A 545 -13.33 2.87 21.37
C GLN A 545 -13.41 3.29 22.84
N ILE A 546 -13.83 4.51 23.09
CA ILE A 546 -14.14 4.99 24.43
C ILE A 546 -15.64 4.78 24.64
N LYS A 547 -16.01 4.24 25.80
CA LYS A 547 -17.40 4.14 26.28
C LYS A 547 -17.39 4.57 27.73
N ASP A 548 -17.85 5.79 28.00
CA ASP A 548 -17.79 6.44 29.31
C ASP A 548 -16.34 6.50 29.86
N MET A 549 -15.96 5.53 30.71
CA MET A 549 -14.64 5.42 31.34
C MET A 549 -13.86 4.17 30.90
N LYS A 550 -14.49 3.27 30.13
CA LYS A 550 -13.84 2.07 29.59
C LYS A 550 -13.31 2.38 28.19
N SER A 551 -12.08 1.94 27.94
CA SER A 551 -11.42 2.07 26.66
C SER A 551 -11.04 0.70 26.13
N GLU A 552 -11.44 0.43 24.89
CA GLU A 552 -11.11 -0.80 24.18
C GLU A 552 -10.26 -0.45 22.96
N VAL A 553 -9.13 -1.15 22.78
CA VAL A 553 -8.29 -1.01 21.58
C VAL A 553 -8.97 -1.78 20.45
N LEU A 554 -9.42 -1.08 19.42
CA LEU A 554 -9.99 -1.69 18.22
C LEU A 554 -8.88 -2.29 17.35
N TRP A 555 -7.85 -1.51 17.09
CA TRP A 555 -6.66 -1.95 16.34
C TRP A 555 -5.46 -1.05 16.62
N GLU A 556 -4.28 -1.59 16.36
CA GLU A 556 -3.01 -0.87 16.35
C GLU A 556 -2.33 -1.10 15.01
N LEU A 557 -1.81 -0.02 14.43
CA LEU A 557 -1.20 -0.03 13.12
C LEU A 557 0.16 0.66 13.17
N LYS A 558 1.21 -0.08 12.84
CA LYS A 558 2.55 0.48 12.68
C LYS A 558 2.62 1.30 11.40
N ILE A 559 3.08 2.54 11.51
CA ILE A 559 3.23 3.45 10.37
C ILE A 559 4.71 3.79 10.14
N PRO A 560 5.08 4.29 8.95
CA PRO A 560 6.49 4.48 8.58
C PRO A 560 7.27 5.44 9.48
N ASP A 561 6.61 6.41 10.11
CA ASP A 561 7.20 7.35 11.07
C ASP A 561 6.12 7.91 11.99
N ILE A 562 6.50 8.66 13.02
CA ILE A 562 5.57 9.23 14.01
C ILE A 562 4.62 10.22 13.33
N ALA A 563 3.31 10.07 13.56
CA ALA A 563 2.31 11.04 13.15
C ALA A 563 2.29 12.21 14.15
N LEU A 564 2.81 13.36 13.74
CA LEU A 564 2.86 14.59 14.55
C LEU A 564 1.47 15.21 14.71
N LYS A 565 0.61 15.08 13.70
CA LYS A 565 -0.77 15.53 13.74
C LYS A 565 -1.69 14.50 13.09
N LEU A 566 -2.78 14.16 13.79
CA LEU A 566 -3.88 13.37 13.25
C LEU A 566 -5.09 14.28 13.00
N LEU A 567 -5.80 14.02 11.91
CA LEU A 567 -7.06 14.68 11.58
C LEU A 567 -8.02 13.67 10.97
N TYR A 568 -9.21 13.54 11.56
CA TYR A 568 -10.28 12.72 11.01
C TYR A 568 -11.28 13.63 10.28
N ASN A 569 -11.57 13.33 9.02
CA ASN A 569 -12.62 14.02 8.25
C ASN A 569 -13.24 13.06 7.22
N ASP A 570 -14.58 13.08 7.08
CA ASP A 570 -15.32 12.32 6.07
C ASP A 570 -14.89 10.86 5.87
N LYS A 571 -14.84 10.09 6.96
CA LYS A 571 -14.43 8.66 7.00
C LYS A 571 -12.95 8.40 6.68
N LEU A 572 -12.16 9.43 6.42
CA LEU A 572 -10.72 9.35 6.19
C LEU A 572 -9.96 9.84 7.42
N LEU A 573 -8.88 9.15 7.75
CA LEU A 573 -7.92 9.61 8.74
C LEU A 573 -6.66 10.10 8.03
N TYR A 574 -6.26 11.32 8.34
CA TYR A 574 -5.05 11.95 7.81
C TYR A 574 -3.99 11.95 8.90
N ALA A 575 -2.79 11.46 8.59
CA ALA A 575 -1.63 11.49 9.46
C ALA A 575 -0.49 12.28 8.82
N ALA A 576 -0.16 13.39 9.45
CA ALA A 576 0.99 14.22 9.11
C ALA A 576 2.25 13.64 9.78
N LEU A 577 3.14 13.02 8.99
CA LEU A 577 4.29 12.30 9.53
C LEU A 577 5.54 13.17 9.69
N ALA A 578 6.38 12.78 10.65
CA ALA A 578 7.65 13.44 10.94
C ALA A 578 8.68 13.33 9.79
N ASN A 579 8.52 12.35 8.88
CA ASN A 579 9.37 12.19 7.71
C ASN A 579 8.99 13.08 6.51
N GLY A 580 7.88 13.85 6.61
CA GLY A 580 7.37 14.73 5.56
C GLY A 580 6.33 14.11 4.62
N VAL A 581 5.84 12.91 4.94
CA VAL A 581 4.78 12.21 4.21
C VAL A 581 3.42 12.48 4.87
N LEU A 582 2.39 12.71 4.06
CA LEU A 582 1.01 12.66 4.50
C LEU A 582 0.47 11.25 4.22
N THR A 583 0.11 10.51 5.26
CA THR A 583 -0.56 9.21 5.11
C THR A 583 -2.06 9.39 5.28
N VAL A 584 -2.83 9.02 4.26
CA VAL A 584 -4.29 8.98 4.31
C VAL A 584 -4.71 7.53 4.51
N PHE A 585 -5.54 7.27 5.51
CA PHE A 585 -6.11 5.97 5.77
C PHE A 585 -7.57 5.94 5.37
N GLU A 586 -7.93 4.97 4.55
CA GLU A 586 -9.31 4.64 4.21
C GLU A 586 -9.80 3.49 5.11
N ASN A 587 -11.12 3.33 5.25
CA ASN A 587 -11.74 2.24 6.03
C ASN A 587 -11.26 2.10 7.49
N VAL A 588 -10.79 3.20 8.10
CA VAL A 588 -10.37 3.26 9.52
C VAL A 588 -11.47 2.94 10.53
N ASN A 589 -12.69 2.77 10.05
CA ASN A 589 -13.87 2.47 10.85
C ASN A 589 -14.09 0.96 11.01
N GLU A 590 -13.37 0.14 10.24
CA GLU A 590 -13.44 -1.32 10.35
C GLU A 590 -12.73 -1.79 11.62
N VAL A 591 -13.27 -2.85 12.23
CA VAL A 591 -12.66 -3.49 13.41
C VAL A 591 -11.37 -4.19 13.01
N VAL A 592 -11.28 -4.64 11.76
CA VAL A 592 -10.13 -5.39 11.26
C VAL A 592 -9.18 -4.44 10.51
N PRO A 593 -7.91 -4.31 10.94
CA PRO A 593 -6.95 -3.37 10.33
C PRO A 593 -6.59 -3.69 8.88
N ASN A 594 -7.00 -4.84 8.33
CA ASN A 594 -6.64 -5.32 6.99
C ASN A 594 -7.37 -4.61 5.87
N VAL A 595 -8.54 -4.05 6.18
CA VAL A 595 -9.33 -3.29 5.22
C VAL A 595 -8.82 -1.85 5.13
N ILE A 596 -7.94 -1.44 6.07
CA ILE A 596 -7.39 -0.10 6.15
C ILE A 596 -6.34 0.07 5.07
N GLU A 597 -6.73 0.73 3.99
CA GLU A 597 -5.79 1.13 2.95
C GLU A 597 -4.98 2.33 3.41
N MET A 598 -3.67 2.28 3.17
CA MET A 598 -2.77 3.41 3.37
C MET A 598 -2.40 4.03 2.04
N LEU A 599 -2.67 5.32 1.89
CA LEU A 599 -2.16 6.12 0.79
C LEU A 599 -1.09 7.07 1.32
N ASN A 600 0.16 6.86 0.90
CA ASN A 600 1.29 7.68 1.29
C ASN A 600 1.57 8.74 0.21
N LEU A 601 1.46 10.01 0.57
CA LEU A 601 1.72 11.17 -0.28
C LEU A 601 3.00 11.89 0.20
N PRO A 602 4.11 11.82 -0.55
CA PRO A 602 5.34 12.53 -0.18
C PRO A 602 5.20 14.04 -0.42
N ILE A 603 5.02 14.83 0.64
CA ILE A 603 4.80 16.28 0.54
C ILE A 603 6.12 17.07 0.62
N SER A 604 7.02 16.64 1.50
CA SER A 604 8.29 17.30 1.78
C SER A 604 9.32 16.33 2.33
N THR A 605 10.58 16.76 2.40
CA THR A 605 11.63 16.05 3.15
C THR A 605 11.70 16.50 4.61
N ALA A 606 10.99 17.58 4.96
CA ALA A 606 10.88 18.12 6.31
C ALA A 606 9.58 17.64 6.97
N PRO A 607 9.55 17.50 8.32
CA PRO A 607 8.35 17.11 9.06
C PRO A 607 7.14 17.97 8.72
N ILE A 608 5.96 17.33 8.61
CA ILE A 608 4.69 18.05 8.56
C ILE A 608 4.34 18.44 10.00
N MET A 609 4.63 19.69 10.35
CA MET A 609 4.46 20.19 11.72
C MET A 609 3.00 20.41 12.07
N GLU A 610 2.20 20.78 11.08
CA GLU A 610 0.82 21.17 11.31
C GLU A 610 -0.04 20.95 10.08
N MET A 611 -1.30 20.63 10.35
CA MET A 611 -2.28 20.24 9.36
C MET A 611 -3.66 20.73 9.82
N ASN A 612 -4.32 21.51 8.97
CA ASN A 612 -5.69 21.98 9.20
C ASN A 612 -6.53 21.82 7.95
N VAL A 613 -7.83 21.58 8.15
CA VAL A 613 -8.84 21.60 7.08
C VAL A 613 -9.50 22.97 7.06
N ILE A 614 -9.53 23.59 5.87
CA ILE A 614 -10.22 24.84 5.60
C ILE A 614 -11.07 24.62 4.37
N ASP A 615 -12.39 24.74 4.54
CA ASP A 615 -13.39 24.41 3.54
C ASP A 615 -13.15 22.99 2.97
N ASP A 616 -12.83 22.87 1.68
CA ASP A 616 -12.53 21.60 0.98
C ASP A 616 -11.02 21.36 0.77
N THR A 617 -10.15 22.10 1.49
CA THR A 617 -8.69 22.05 1.31
C THR A 617 -7.95 21.70 2.60
N LEU A 618 -6.86 20.94 2.44
CA LEU A 618 -5.94 20.56 3.50
C LEU A 618 -4.68 21.42 3.41
N TRP A 619 -4.39 22.16 4.47
CA TRP A 619 -3.22 23.02 4.58
C TRP A 619 -2.15 22.34 5.41
N LEU A 620 -0.98 22.11 4.83
CA LEU A 620 0.13 21.41 5.46
C LEU A 620 1.35 22.33 5.62
N ALA A 621 1.82 22.52 6.84
CA ALA A 621 3.05 23.25 7.12
C ALA A 621 4.27 22.31 7.22
N THR A 622 5.29 22.58 6.41
CA THR A 622 6.57 21.87 6.43
C THR A 622 7.71 22.87 6.48
N ALA A 623 8.47 22.92 7.58
CA ALA A 623 9.45 24.00 7.83
C ALA A 623 8.83 25.38 7.57
N CYS A 624 9.31 26.16 6.60
CA CYS A 624 8.78 27.47 6.22
C CYS A 624 7.79 27.44 5.03
N LYS A 625 7.37 26.25 4.57
CA LYS A 625 6.54 26.06 3.38
C LYS A 625 5.15 25.56 3.74
N VAL A 626 4.12 26.19 3.21
CA VAL A 626 2.73 25.71 3.26
C VAL A 626 2.39 25.06 1.92
N THR A 627 1.81 23.86 1.98
CA THR A 627 1.27 23.13 0.81
C THR A 627 -0.22 22.95 0.98
N ILE A 628 -1.00 23.41 0.01
CA ILE A 628 -2.46 23.29 -0.02
C ILE A 628 -2.83 22.14 -0.94
N ILE A 629 -3.63 21.23 -0.43
CA ILE A 629 -4.07 20.01 -1.12
C ILE A 629 -5.60 19.99 -1.15
N SER A 630 -6.18 19.57 -2.27
CA SER A 630 -7.63 19.33 -2.35
C SER A 630 -8.00 18.08 -1.55
N MET A 631 -8.98 18.16 -0.65
CA MET A 631 -9.40 16.97 0.11
C MET A 631 -10.08 15.92 -0.76
N LYS A 632 -10.80 16.34 -1.81
CA LYS A 632 -11.54 15.45 -2.71
C LYS A 632 -10.66 14.66 -3.66
N SER A 633 -9.59 15.27 -4.15
CA SER A 633 -8.72 14.67 -5.19
C SER A 633 -7.30 14.37 -4.69
N LEU A 634 -6.94 14.82 -3.49
CA LEU A 634 -5.58 14.78 -2.93
C LEU A 634 -4.49 15.38 -3.84
N THR A 635 -4.90 16.18 -4.83
CA THR A 635 -4.01 16.92 -5.72
C THR A 635 -3.43 18.13 -4.99
N THR A 636 -2.16 18.42 -5.23
CA THR A 636 -1.56 19.64 -4.70
C THR A 636 -2.04 20.84 -5.51
N LEU A 637 -2.80 21.73 -4.87
CA LEU A 637 -3.33 22.94 -5.50
C LEU A 637 -2.29 24.05 -5.57
N ARG A 638 -1.63 24.34 -4.44
CA ARG A 638 -0.68 25.46 -4.31
C ARG A 638 0.43 25.16 -3.30
N LYS A 639 1.58 25.81 -3.47
CA LYS A 639 2.70 25.83 -2.52
C LYS A 639 3.20 27.27 -2.38
N PHE A 640 3.42 27.73 -1.15
CA PHE A 640 4.01 29.04 -0.88
C PHE A 640 4.92 29.00 0.34
N TYR A 641 5.80 29.99 0.46
CA TYR A 641 6.75 30.11 1.56
C TYR A 641 6.35 31.26 2.48
N VAL A 642 6.48 31.04 3.79
CA VAL A 642 6.19 32.02 4.84
C VAL A 642 7.51 32.57 5.36
N ALA A 643 7.76 33.85 5.11
CA ALA A 643 8.92 34.55 5.66
C ALA A 643 8.58 35.10 7.04
N SER A 644 9.52 35.04 7.98
CA SER A 644 9.35 35.45 9.38
C SER A 644 9.51 36.94 9.59
N SER A 645 10.45 37.55 8.87
CA SER A 645 10.76 38.98 8.87
C SER A 645 11.56 39.36 7.64
N ILE A 646 11.57 40.66 7.31
CA ILE A 646 12.51 41.24 6.36
C ILE A 646 13.69 41.73 7.20
N SER A 647 14.86 41.11 7.04
CA SER A 647 16.07 41.61 7.71
C SER A 647 16.38 43.05 7.26
N GLY A 648 17.10 43.82 8.09
CA GLY A 648 17.51 45.20 7.75
C GLY A 648 18.33 45.31 6.45
N HIS A 649 18.79 44.19 5.89
CA HIS A 649 19.48 44.10 4.59
C HIS A 649 18.58 43.69 3.42
N GLY A 650 17.25 43.72 3.58
CA GLY A 650 16.28 43.43 2.51
C GLY A 650 16.13 41.94 2.15
N SER A 651 16.81 41.04 2.86
CA SER A 651 16.65 39.59 2.67
C SER A 651 15.55 39.03 3.58
N ALA A 652 14.64 38.23 3.01
CA ALA A 652 13.61 37.53 3.76
C ALA A 652 14.23 36.41 4.61
N MET A 653 13.97 36.43 5.93
CA MET A 653 14.32 35.34 6.82
C MET A 653 13.22 34.29 6.82
N PHE A 654 13.58 33.01 6.73
CA PHE A 654 12.66 31.88 6.71
C PHE A 654 12.87 31.00 7.94
N GLU A 655 12.06 31.20 8.99
CA GLU A 655 12.02 30.28 10.13
C GLU A 655 10.93 29.22 9.94
N LYS A 656 10.98 28.18 10.80
CA LYS A 656 9.95 27.13 10.80
C LYS A 656 8.60 27.72 11.19
N ILE A 657 7.54 27.34 10.49
CA ILE A 657 6.16 27.58 10.90
C ILE A 657 5.94 26.86 12.23
N ARG A 658 5.46 27.61 13.22
CA ARG A 658 5.23 27.14 14.60
C ARG A 658 3.78 26.74 14.81
N SER A 659 2.85 27.58 14.34
CA SER A 659 1.41 27.37 14.45
C SER A 659 0.66 27.98 13.26
N MET A 660 -0.46 27.35 12.89
CA MET A 660 -1.41 27.66 11.86
C MET A 660 -2.79 27.50 12.48
N CYS A 661 -3.55 28.59 12.56
CA CYS A 661 -4.87 28.58 13.14
C CYS A 661 -5.90 29.07 12.11
N PRO A 662 -6.83 28.21 11.65
CA PRO A 662 -7.89 28.64 10.74
C PRO A 662 -8.87 29.58 11.46
N SER A 663 -9.41 30.55 10.72
CA SER A 663 -10.44 31.50 11.16
C SER A 663 -11.37 31.86 10.00
N SER A 664 -12.48 32.53 10.30
CA SER A 664 -13.41 33.06 9.27
C SER A 664 -12.77 34.10 8.35
N TYR A 665 -11.62 34.67 8.74
CA TYR A 665 -10.90 35.70 7.99
C TYR A 665 -9.77 35.13 7.12
N GLY A 666 -9.44 33.85 7.29
CA GLY A 666 -8.26 33.21 6.71
C GLY A 666 -7.48 32.41 7.76
N VAL A 667 -6.23 32.10 7.46
CA VAL A 667 -5.34 31.28 8.29
C VAL A 667 -4.29 32.15 8.96
N TRP A 668 -4.30 32.15 10.28
CA TRP A 668 -3.28 32.81 11.08
C TRP A 668 -2.04 31.93 11.15
N ILE A 669 -0.89 32.42 10.69
CA ILE A 669 0.38 31.70 10.68
C ILE A 669 1.40 32.47 11.52
N THR A 670 2.07 31.74 12.41
CA THR A 670 3.21 32.23 13.17
C THR A 670 4.44 31.37 12.90
N THR A 671 5.61 31.98 12.94
CA THR A 671 6.90 31.30 12.74
C THR A 671 7.71 31.29 14.03
N ALA A 672 8.61 30.31 14.17
CA ALA A 672 9.48 30.19 15.33
C ALA A 672 10.34 31.45 15.49
N HIS A 673 10.59 31.84 16.74
CA HIS A 673 11.38 33.02 17.10
C HIS A 673 10.83 34.34 16.56
N SER A 674 9.55 34.35 16.15
CA SER A 674 8.89 35.53 15.60
C SER A 674 7.89 36.13 16.58
N GLN A 675 7.82 37.45 16.56
CA GLN A 675 6.78 38.26 17.22
C GLN A 675 5.66 38.63 16.25
N VAL A 676 5.78 38.17 15.01
CA VAL A 676 4.93 38.54 13.90
C VAL A 676 3.92 37.43 13.67
N LEU A 677 2.65 37.82 13.67
CA LEU A 677 1.53 36.98 13.29
C LEU A 677 1.02 37.40 11.92
N GLN A 678 0.80 36.44 11.03
CA GLN A 678 0.42 36.72 9.64
C GLN A 678 -0.95 36.12 9.34
N LEU A 679 -1.83 36.86 8.69
CA LEU A 679 -3.09 36.34 8.17
C LEU A 679 -2.94 36.03 6.69
N TRP A 680 -3.14 34.77 6.34
CA TRP A 680 -3.07 34.28 4.98
C TRP A 680 -4.45 33.90 4.47
N LYS A 681 -4.75 34.22 3.22
CA LYS A 681 -5.92 33.69 2.51
C LYS A 681 -5.46 33.16 1.18
N ASP A 682 -5.83 31.92 0.90
CA ASP A 682 -5.37 31.13 -0.24
C ASP A 682 -3.83 31.05 -0.30
N HIS A 683 -3.16 32.04 -0.88
CA HIS A 683 -1.71 32.07 -1.06
C HIS A 683 -1.12 33.46 -0.84
N GLU A 684 -1.93 34.42 -0.39
CA GLU A 684 -1.53 35.80 -0.19
C GLU A 684 -1.58 36.13 1.32
N CYS A 685 -0.55 36.82 1.79
CA CYS A 685 -0.52 37.38 3.12
C CYS A 685 -1.32 38.69 3.11
N ILE A 686 -2.51 38.68 3.72
CA ILE A 686 -3.41 39.84 3.78
C ILE A 686 -2.93 40.83 4.84
N LEU A 687 -2.46 40.32 5.98
CA LEU A 687 -2.16 41.15 7.14
C LEU A 687 -0.95 40.61 7.90
N ILE A 688 -0.14 41.53 8.40
CA ILE A 688 0.99 41.25 9.27
C ILE A 688 0.79 42.05 10.56
N LEU A 689 0.58 41.34 11.67
CA LEU A 689 0.49 41.90 13.02
C LEU A 689 1.84 41.71 13.73
N ASP A 690 2.53 42.80 14.04
CA ASP A 690 3.80 42.80 14.76
C ASP A 690 3.57 43.20 16.23
N LEU A 691 3.71 42.23 17.14
CA LEU A 691 3.54 42.48 18.58
C LEU A 691 4.67 43.32 19.18
N GLY A 692 5.82 43.45 18.50
CA GLY A 692 6.94 44.28 18.95
C GLY A 692 6.63 45.78 18.87
N LYS A 693 5.85 46.22 17.88
CA LYS A 693 5.46 47.63 17.70
C LYS A 693 4.45 48.12 18.74
N GLU A 694 3.76 47.22 19.44
CA GLU A 694 2.84 47.55 20.54
C GLU A 694 3.56 47.76 21.90
N GLN A 695 4.89 47.65 21.99
CA GLN A 695 5.60 47.83 23.25
C GLN A 695 5.53 49.30 23.73
N TYR A 696 4.51 49.58 24.54
CA TYR A 696 4.36 50.75 25.39
C TYR A 696 5.55 50.89 26.36
N ASN A 697 5.83 52.15 26.71
CA ASN A 697 6.92 52.76 27.48
C ASN A 697 7.52 52.06 28.72
N ASN A 698 7.21 50.81 29.12
CA ASN A 698 7.79 50.20 30.34
C ASN A 698 7.88 48.64 30.35
N ALA A 699 7.94 47.95 29.20
CA ALA A 699 8.20 46.50 29.17
C ALA A 699 9.72 46.18 29.05
N PRO A 700 10.25 45.14 29.72
CA PRO A 700 11.64 44.74 29.56
C PRO A 700 11.96 44.39 28.11
N GLN A 701 13.10 44.88 27.61
CA GLN A 701 13.56 44.94 26.21
C GLN A 701 13.65 43.62 25.43
N ARG A 702 13.13 42.49 25.93
CA ARG A 702 13.17 41.24 25.18
C ARG A 702 11.95 41.11 24.25
N PRO A 703 12.17 40.74 22.99
CA PRO A 703 11.07 40.45 22.08
C PRO A 703 10.23 39.28 22.64
N THR A 704 8.95 39.53 22.92
CA THR A 704 7.98 38.49 23.31
C THR A 704 7.60 37.65 22.10
N GLU A 705 8.20 36.46 22.00
CA GLU A 705 7.92 35.49 20.93
C GLU A 705 6.54 34.85 21.11
N ILE A 706 5.86 34.59 19.98
CA ILE A 706 4.56 33.90 19.96
C ILE A 706 4.78 32.39 20.03
N THR A 707 4.13 31.73 20.99
CA THR A 707 4.19 30.26 21.15
C THR A 707 3.01 29.55 20.52
N SER A 708 1.81 30.07 20.70
CA SER A 708 0.56 29.46 20.22
C SER A 708 -0.46 30.52 19.85
N VAL A 709 -1.33 30.16 18.91
CA VAL A 709 -2.40 31.03 18.41
C VAL A 709 -3.68 30.22 18.32
N MET A 710 -4.78 30.78 18.81
CA MET A 710 -6.10 30.21 18.67
C MET A 710 -7.11 31.30 18.34
N CYS A 711 -7.93 31.08 17.32
CA CYS A 711 -9.03 31.96 16.96
C CYS A 711 -10.36 31.33 17.39
N VAL A 712 -11.12 32.02 18.22
CA VAL A 712 -12.46 31.62 18.64
C VAL A 712 -13.42 32.73 18.28
N ARG A 713 -14.31 32.48 17.31
CA ARG A 713 -15.23 33.49 16.77
C ARG A 713 -14.43 34.74 16.33
N GLU A 714 -14.71 35.89 16.94
CA GLU A 714 -14.04 37.18 16.69
C GLU A 714 -12.97 37.50 17.74
N GLN A 715 -12.44 36.48 18.42
CA GLN A 715 -11.37 36.64 19.41
C GLN A 715 -10.13 35.85 19.01
N LEU A 716 -9.00 36.53 19.05
CA LEU A 716 -7.69 35.97 18.79
C LEU A 716 -6.94 35.84 20.13
N TRP A 717 -6.59 34.60 20.48
CA TRP A 717 -5.90 34.23 21.70
C TRP A 717 -4.46 33.89 21.33
N ILE A 718 -3.51 34.60 21.91
CA ILE A 718 -2.08 34.47 21.61
C ILE A 718 -1.34 34.14 22.92
N GLY A 719 -0.66 33.00 22.93
CA GLY A 719 0.29 32.65 23.98
C GLY A 719 1.69 33.16 23.63
N THR A 720 2.42 33.63 24.63
CA THR A 720 3.81 34.11 24.47
C THR A 720 4.79 33.29 25.32
N VAL A 721 6.08 33.30 24.95
CA VAL A 721 7.14 32.54 25.65
C VAL A 721 7.31 32.98 27.11
N ASP A 722 7.05 34.25 27.40
CA ASP A 722 7.14 34.85 28.74
C ASP A 722 5.90 34.61 29.61
N GLY A 723 4.97 33.75 29.19
CA GLY A 723 3.82 33.32 29.99
C GLY A 723 2.59 34.21 29.89
N TYR A 724 2.60 35.23 29.02
CA TYR A 724 1.40 36.04 28.82
C TYR A 724 0.41 35.38 27.88
N LEU A 725 -0.86 35.52 28.23
CA LEU A 725 -1.98 35.32 27.34
C LEU A 725 -2.52 36.68 26.90
N LEU A 726 -2.49 36.93 25.60
CA LEU A 726 -3.04 38.12 24.96
C LEU A 726 -4.33 37.75 24.25
N ILE A 727 -5.40 38.50 24.52
CA ILE A 727 -6.69 38.31 23.86
C ILE A 727 -7.02 39.59 23.09
N TYR A 728 -7.20 39.46 21.79
CA TYR A 728 -7.62 40.53 20.89
C TYR A 728 -9.03 40.27 20.38
N HIS A 729 -9.85 41.31 20.33
CA HIS A 729 -11.08 41.30 19.56
C HIS A 729 -10.76 41.75 18.14
N ILE A 730 -11.22 40.98 17.16
CA ILE A 730 -11.09 41.29 15.74
C ILE A 730 -12.32 42.10 15.34
N ILE A 731 -12.12 43.36 14.96
CA ILE A 731 -13.19 44.25 14.47
C ILE A 731 -13.04 44.35 12.95
N PRO A 732 -14.00 43.84 12.16
CA PRO A 732 -14.02 44.06 10.72
C PRO A 732 -14.44 45.49 10.41
N GLU A 733 -13.56 46.30 9.83
CA GLU A 733 -13.92 47.61 9.29
C GLU A 733 -14.44 47.43 7.86
N GLN A 734 -15.66 47.90 7.61
CA GLN A 734 -16.19 48.02 6.25
C GLN A 734 -15.63 49.31 5.64
N TYR A 735 -14.76 49.21 4.64
CA TYR A 735 -14.38 50.37 3.84
C TYR A 735 -15.62 50.84 3.06
N GLN A 736 -16.29 51.89 3.51
CA GLN A 736 -17.19 52.64 2.64
C GLN A 736 -16.30 53.28 1.57
N GLN A 737 -16.48 52.91 0.31
CA GLN A 737 -15.91 53.64 -0.82
C GLN A 737 -16.39 55.10 -0.71
N THR A 738 -15.60 55.97 -0.09
CA THR A 738 -15.78 57.40 -0.24
C THR A 738 -15.29 57.72 -1.64
N THR A 739 -16.25 57.99 -2.53
CA THR A 739 -16.04 58.57 -3.85
C THR A 739 -15.49 59.99 -3.69
N ASN A 740 -14.23 60.12 -3.28
CA ASN A 740 -13.50 61.38 -3.39
C ASN A 740 -12.49 61.25 -4.52
N THR A 741 -12.97 61.70 -5.67
CA THR A 741 -12.19 62.17 -6.81
C THR A 741 -11.14 63.17 -6.35
N THR A 742 -9.86 62.81 -6.40
CA THR A 742 -8.75 63.69 -6.82
C THR A 742 -7.49 62.83 -6.97
N ASP A 743 -7.04 62.74 -8.21
CA ASP A 743 -5.64 62.68 -8.63
C ASP A 743 -4.66 61.92 -7.75
N PHE A 744 -4.32 60.69 -8.15
CA PHE A 744 -2.91 60.31 -8.35
C PHE A 744 -2.86 59.17 -9.37
N THR A 745 -2.18 59.46 -10.48
CA THR A 745 -1.74 58.51 -11.48
C THR A 745 -0.71 57.57 -10.85
N ASP A 746 -1.12 56.38 -10.43
CA ASP A 746 -0.21 55.24 -10.35
C ASP A 746 -0.97 53.93 -10.62
N SER A 747 -0.45 53.20 -11.58
CA SER A 747 -0.95 51.95 -12.09
C SER A 747 -0.73 50.80 -11.10
N SER A 748 -1.61 50.66 -10.11
CA SER A 748 -1.77 49.43 -9.32
C SER A 748 -3.12 49.40 -8.59
N LYS A 749 -4.22 49.46 -9.34
CA LYS A 749 -5.55 49.07 -8.84
C LYS A 749 -5.56 47.55 -8.59
N PHE A 750 -5.14 47.10 -7.41
CA PHE A 750 -5.54 45.80 -6.91
C PHE A 750 -6.98 45.91 -6.41
N ALA A 751 -7.91 45.56 -7.28
CA ALA A 751 -9.32 45.39 -6.96
C ALA A 751 -9.51 44.06 -6.20
N GLY A 752 -9.32 44.11 -4.88
CA GLY A 752 -9.76 43.08 -3.94
C GLY A 752 -10.27 43.80 -2.70
N ASN A 753 -11.42 43.39 -2.16
CA ASN A 753 -11.95 43.94 -0.90
C ASN A 753 -10.90 43.78 0.20
N ILE A 754 -10.09 44.82 0.44
CA ILE A 754 -9.20 44.88 1.59
C ILE A 754 -10.10 45.13 2.79
N TYR A 755 -10.46 44.06 3.50
CA TYR A 755 -10.94 44.19 4.87
C TYR A 755 -9.81 44.83 5.67
N SER A 756 -9.96 46.07 6.14
CA SER A 756 -9.12 46.51 7.26
C SER A 756 -9.66 45.81 8.51
N LEU A 757 -8.81 45.03 9.16
CA LEU A 757 -9.11 44.45 10.47
C LEU A 757 -8.45 45.36 11.51
N SER A 758 -9.24 45.89 12.44
CA SER A 758 -8.68 46.53 13.63
C SER A 758 -8.71 45.58 14.82
N PHE A 759 -7.67 45.65 15.64
CA PHE A 759 -7.47 44.75 16.78
C PHE A 759 -7.62 45.55 18.06
N LYS A 760 -8.60 45.18 18.88
CA LYS A 760 -8.73 45.74 20.23
C LYS A 760 -8.26 44.72 21.26
N LYS A 761 -7.16 45.02 21.95
CA LYS A 761 -6.69 44.22 23.06
C LYS A 761 -7.72 44.23 24.20
N ILE A 762 -8.26 43.06 24.52
CA ILE A 762 -9.28 42.86 25.57
C ILE A 762 -8.59 42.55 26.90
N LEU A 763 -7.56 41.70 26.88
CA LEU A 763 -6.91 41.19 28.09
C LEU A 763 -5.43 40.94 27.83
N LYS A 764 -4.60 41.27 28.83
CA LYS A 764 -3.23 40.76 28.99
C LYS A 764 -3.14 40.18 30.39
N LYS A 765 -2.98 38.87 30.51
CA LYS A 765 -2.85 38.17 31.79
C LYS A 765 -1.56 37.36 31.79
N ASN A 766 -0.78 37.46 32.86
CA ASN A 766 0.35 36.56 33.09
C ASN A 766 -0.19 35.26 33.71
N ILE A 767 0.14 34.12 33.13
CA ILE A 767 -0.36 32.80 33.56
C ILE A 767 0.70 32.08 34.40
#